data_AF-A0A970C3Y1-F1
#
_entry.id   AF-A0A970C3Y1-F1
#
_cell.length_a   1.000
_cell.length_b   1.000
_cell.length_c   1.000
_cell.angle_alpha   90.00
_cell.angle_beta   90.00
_cell.angle_gamma   90.00
#
_symmetry.space_group_name_H-M   'P 1'
#
loop_
_entity.id
_entity.type
_entity.pdbx_description
1 polymer ?
#
loop_
_entity_poly.entity_id
_entity_poly.type
_entity_poly.pdbx_seq_one_letter_code
_entity_poly.pdbx_strand_id
1 'polypeptide(L)'
;MNQKMDTQLVYRPVQSFTLPAELEAWTQVRTCPQEVLDPTAKFLSVRRRIDGQRLQIRGELLIEGTLALPNGRLQTLKKTSSFGLDFYLPEPILAGHVVIGPQVAGLTYTINRVGRKQAEVKFLIASTFKVKVMAVQPYETAALLSHCHFKPAFLSIVLATQVESFQRELLLPLDPPARKIVRADIAELEVQVDWARPLVVSGIAKEEILYLGTDGHVHELCHTTAWNYLWPLELKETAGKLVVSAQGDIIRADILSFGHTLSLSIRETVDLQACQERKQDILIADDTSSVDQVLWARVPLILAEHSYNELVPVCLPLKERPTVPSQPQVKATNLSGRADHGQVILQGQLEIAFPYVDQQGRERLQHFTAPFTKVLIMDMSRPGQLVQIEGCVENVRSTLLESGSLDNQILCAFHVRLLSLERVALVAGPTLSKIRSCTQQAWVEELVGQQHYNMLIEEILAWSDQEGLILDYNVQPRVHGAHVGYGVLFCHGEIQASIYYLSISQEECCREFSLPWQATLSIPAAVPGLISEVDIEASLLPLSVAKDGSPVVLRAACAIKGWVYRSAVVPVITELLPAKEEVDCPVIAVINQEAELEVLIKPRRWWPGYETTVTAEVKAVHWQIGLEEVVGMGELSLTVTYAAPQGSLQRWDEVRPFELTFVCPKAQPGRRICGNLEVKEILRQEAMKKDAPGRTPQGRYIRVSVVLMADLVLL
;
A
#
# COMPACT_ATOMS: atom_id res chain seq x y z
N MET A 1 6.35 9.09 -20.51
CA MET A 1 5.92 7.68 -20.66
C MET A 1 4.47 7.64 -20.18
N ASN A 2 3.52 7.56 -21.11
CA ASN A 2 2.09 7.56 -20.80
C ASN A 2 1.70 6.17 -20.27
N GLN A 3 1.53 6.03 -18.96
CA GLN A 3 1.00 4.81 -18.36
C GLN A 3 -0.52 4.91 -18.17
N LYS A 4 -1.15 3.82 -18.60
CA LYS A 4 -2.59 3.55 -18.68
C LYS A 4 -3.26 3.62 -17.31
N MET A 5 -4.43 4.26 -17.25
CA MET A 5 -5.41 4.08 -16.18
C MET A 5 -6.55 3.23 -16.73
N ASP A 6 -6.67 1.99 -16.24
CA ASP A 6 -7.91 1.22 -16.36
C ASP A 6 -8.86 1.71 -15.26
N THR A 7 -9.75 2.63 -15.60
CA THR A 7 -10.86 3.03 -14.72
C THR A 7 -11.95 1.97 -14.79
N GLN A 8 -11.98 1.06 -13.80
CA GLN A 8 -13.11 0.15 -13.59
C GLN A 8 -14.32 0.97 -13.10
N LEU A 9 -15.40 1.00 -13.88
CA LEU A 9 -16.60 1.78 -13.57
C LEU A 9 -17.61 0.94 -12.78
N VAL A 10 -18.11 1.47 -11.67
CA VAL A 10 -19.22 0.87 -10.91
C VAL A 10 -20.53 1.49 -11.37
N TYR A 11 -21.34 0.74 -12.12
CA TYR A 11 -22.67 1.17 -12.55
C TYR A 11 -23.69 0.99 -11.41
N ARG A 12 -24.30 2.09 -10.94
CA ARG A 12 -25.43 2.01 -9.98
C ARG A 12 -26.76 2.28 -10.70
N PRO A 13 -27.82 1.49 -10.43
CA PRO A 13 -29.15 1.81 -10.95
C PRO A 13 -29.69 3.05 -10.23
N VAL A 14 -29.92 4.13 -10.98
CA VAL A 14 -30.53 5.38 -10.51
C VAL A 14 -32.04 5.41 -10.74
N GLN A 15 -32.54 4.59 -11.66
CA GLN A 15 -33.97 4.43 -11.92
C GLN A 15 -34.23 2.97 -12.31
N SER A 16 -35.34 2.38 -11.87
CA SER A 16 -35.70 1.01 -12.22
C SER A 16 -37.20 0.87 -12.43
N PHE A 17 -37.58 0.21 -13.52
CA PHE A 17 -38.96 -0.14 -13.85
C PHE A 17 -39.06 -1.64 -14.12
N THR A 18 -40.21 -2.23 -13.81
CA THR A 18 -40.54 -3.59 -14.25
C THR A 18 -41.76 -3.50 -15.15
N LEU A 19 -41.59 -3.87 -16.41
CA LEU A 19 -42.64 -3.78 -17.43
C LEU A 19 -43.15 -5.20 -17.76
N PRO A 20 -44.37 -5.56 -17.34
CA PRO A 20 -44.96 -6.82 -17.76
C PRO A 20 -45.39 -6.75 -19.23
N ALA A 21 -45.25 -7.86 -19.95
CA ALA A 21 -45.74 -8.01 -21.31
C ALA A 21 -46.15 -9.45 -21.60
N GLU A 22 -47.07 -9.59 -22.54
CA GLU A 22 -47.51 -10.87 -23.07
C GLU A 22 -47.10 -10.95 -24.54
N LEU A 23 -46.31 -11.96 -24.87
CA LEU A 23 -45.84 -12.21 -26.23
C LEU A 23 -46.63 -13.36 -26.84
N GLU A 24 -47.03 -13.21 -28.09
CA GLU A 24 -47.68 -14.27 -28.85
C GLU A 24 -46.73 -14.82 -29.92
N ALA A 25 -46.66 -16.14 -30.03
CA ALA A 25 -45.97 -16.81 -31.11
C ALA A 25 -46.79 -17.99 -31.61
N TRP A 26 -46.72 -18.30 -32.89
CA TRP A 26 -47.46 -19.41 -33.47
C TRP A 26 -46.58 -20.22 -34.42
N THR A 27 -46.91 -21.51 -34.55
CA THR A 27 -46.27 -22.41 -35.49
C THR A 27 -47.27 -23.38 -36.08
N GLN A 28 -47.14 -23.66 -37.38
CA GLN A 28 -47.96 -24.64 -38.06
C GLN A 28 -47.23 -25.98 -38.13
N VAL A 29 -47.94 -27.04 -37.75
CA VAL A 29 -47.44 -28.41 -37.71
C VAL A 29 -48.25 -29.31 -38.62
N ARG A 30 -47.55 -30.17 -39.36
CA ARG A 30 -48.13 -31.03 -40.41
C ARG A 30 -49.04 -32.14 -39.88
N THR A 31 -48.92 -32.47 -38.60
CA THR A 31 -49.71 -33.49 -37.90
C THR A 31 -50.17 -32.88 -36.58
N CYS A 32 -51.48 -32.93 -36.31
CA CYS A 32 -52.05 -32.42 -35.06
C CYS A 32 -51.47 -33.17 -33.85
N PRO A 33 -50.71 -32.50 -32.97
CA PRO A 33 -50.22 -33.12 -31.74
C PRO A 33 -51.35 -33.32 -30.73
N GLN A 34 -51.18 -34.27 -29.82
CA GLN A 34 -52.03 -34.44 -28.63
C GLN A 34 -51.69 -33.40 -27.57
N GLU A 35 -50.40 -33.15 -27.36
CA GLU A 35 -49.88 -32.17 -26.41
C GLU A 35 -48.47 -31.69 -26.81
N VAL A 36 -48.02 -30.62 -26.17
CA VAL A 36 -46.63 -30.14 -26.22
C VAL A 36 -46.00 -30.39 -24.85
N LEU A 37 -44.99 -31.27 -24.83
CA LEU A 37 -44.20 -31.62 -23.65
C LEU A 37 -43.07 -30.61 -23.46
N ASP A 38 -42.88 -30.18 -22.20
CA ASP A 38 -41.82 -29.29 -21.72
C ASP A 38 -41.57 -28.05 -22.59
N PRO A 39 -42.59 -27.25 -22.92
CA PRO A 39 -42.37 -26.07 -23.74
C PRO A 39 -41.60 -25.01 -22.95
N THR A 40 -40.52 -24.51 -23.53
CA THR A 40 -39.68 -23.46 -22.96
C THR A 40 -39.52 -22.31 -23.97
N ALA A 41 -39.38 -21.09 -23.45
CA ALA A 41 -39.07 -19.92 -24.25
C ALA A 41 -37.82 -19.23 -23.72
N LYS A 42 -36.96 -18.78 -24.62
CA LYS A 42 -35.70 -18.07 -24.31
C LYS A 42 -35.55 -16.89 -25.25
N PHE A 43 -35.19 -15.73 -24.71
CA PHE A 43 -34.85 -14.57 -25.52
C PHE A 43 -33.47 -14.78 -26.15
N LEU A 44 -33.37 -14.66 -27.48
CA LEU A 44 -32.10 -14.75 -28.21
C LEU A 44 -31.47 -13.39 -28.40
N SER A 45 -32.28 -12.37 -28.67
CA SER A 45 -31.84 -11.00 -28.82
C SER A 45 -32.90 -10.03 -28.32
N VAL A 46 -32.47 -8.94 -27.70
CA VAL A 46 -33.32 -7.83 -27.29
C VAL A 46 -32.63 -6.53 -27.66
N ARG A 47 -33.30 -5.72 -28.47
CA ARG A 47 -32.89 -4.40 -28.93
C ARG A 47 -33.86 -3.36 -28.38
N ARG A 48 -33.36 -2.16 -28.11
CA ARG A 48 -34.17 -1.06 -27.60
C ARG A 48 -34.08 0.18 -28.47
N ARG A 49 -35.14 0.99 -28.44
CA ARG A 49 -35.15 2.37 -28.93
C ARG A 49 -35.93 3.24 -27.94
N ILE A 50 -35.34 4.37 -27.54
CA ILE A 50 -35.95 5.31 -26.61
C ILE A 50 -36.19 6.62 -27.36
N ASP A 51 -37.40 7.15 -27.25
CA ASP A 51 -37.77 8.46 -27.77
C ASP A 51 -38.67 9.17 -26.74
N GLY A 52 -38.07 10.04 -25.93
CA GLY A 52 -38.73 10.67 -24.79
C GLY A 52 -39.26 9.66 -23.77
N GLN A 53 -40.59 9.60 -23.62
CA GLN A 53 -41.28 8.66 -22.72
C GLN A 53 -41.64 7.32 -23.39
N ARG A 54 -41.29 7.13 -24.66
CA ARG A 54 -41.61 5.91 -25.41
C ARG A 54 -40.39 4.97 -25.45
N LEU A 55 -40.57 3.74 -24.96
CA LEU A 55 -39.59 2.68 -25.02
C LEU A 55 -40.08 1.58 -25.98
N GLN A 56 -39.37 1.39 -27.09
CA GLN A 56 -39.62 0.28 -28.01
C GLN A 56 -38.62 -0.84 -27.72
N ILE A 57 -39.13 -2.06 -27.49
CA ILE A 57 -38.33 -3.27 -27.29
C ILE A 57 -38.63 -4.22 -28.45
N ARG A 58 -37.59 -4.63 -29.19
CA ARG A 58 -37.71 -5.58 -30.29
C ARG A 58 -36.72 -6.72 -30.11
N GLY A 59 -37.02 -7.90 -30.61
CA GLY A 59 -36.11 -9.01 -30.42
C GLY A 59 -36.56 -10.30 -31.06
N GLU A 60 -35.81 -11.35 -30.75
CA GLU A 60 -36.11 -12.71 -31.16
C GLU A 60 -36.28 -13.62 -29.94
N LEU A 61 -37.31 -14.44 -30.00
CA LEU A 61 -37.65 -15.43 -29.00
C LEU A 61 -37.53 -16.83 -29.61
N LEU A 62 -36.77 -17.70 -28.96
CA LEU A 62 -36.69 -19.11 -29.29
C LEU A 62 -37.68 -19.90 -28.43
N ILE A 63 -38.49 -20.71 -29.08
CA ILE A 63 -39.41 -21.65 -28.44
C ILE A 63 -38.92 -23.07 -28.72
N GLU A 64 -38.72 -23.83 -27.66
CA GLU A 64 -38.28 -25.23 -27.70
C GLU A 64 -39.30 -26.11 -26.96
N GLY A 65 -39.51 -27.33 -27.43
CA GLY A 65 -40.38 -28.31 -26.77
C GLY A 65 -40.47 -29.59 -27.57
N THR A 66 -41.33 -30.52 -27.14
CA THR A 66 -41.55 -31.78 -27.85
C THR A 66 -43.03 -31.98 -28.15
N LEU A 67 -43.37 -32.16 -29.42
CA LEU A 67 -44.73 -32.47 -29.86
C LEU A 67 -45.00 -33.96 -29.71
N ALA A 68 -46.03 -34.33 -28.95
CA ALA A 68 -46.50 -35.71 -28.85
C ALA A 68 -47.54 -35.98 -29.94
N LEU A 69 -47.23 -36.87 -30.89
CA LEU A 69 -48.14 -37.20 -32.00
C LEU A 69 -49.07 -38.37 -31.63
N PRO A 70 -50.27 -38.48 -32.24
CA PRO A 70 -51.26 -39.51 -31.92
C PRO A 70 -50.81 -40.95 -32.11
N ASN A 71 -49.72 -41.18 -32.85
CA ASN A 71 -49.13 -42.50 -33.10
C ASN A 71 -48.00 -42.86 -32.12
N GLY A 72 -47.84 -42.12 -31.02
CA GLY A 72 -46.79 -42.31 -30.02
C GLY A 72 -45.41 -41.82 -30.46
N ARG A 73 -45.29 -41.17 -31.63
CA ARG A 73 -44.01 -40.55 -32.06
C ARG A 73 -43.85 -39.18 -31.42
N LEU A 74 -42.62 -38.88 -31.01
CA LEU A 74 -42.21 -37.58 -30.52
C LEU A 74 -41.52 -36.80 -31.64
N GLN A 75 -41.82 -35.50 -31.75
CA GLN A 75 -41.19 -34.61 -32.71
C GLN A 75 -40.68 -33.35 -32.00
N THR A 76 -39.39 -33.04 -32.16
CA THR A 76 -38.80 -31.82 -31.59
C THR A 76 -39.40 -30.57 -32.24
N LEU A 77 -39.82 -29.63 -31.39
CA LEU A 77 -40.22 -28.28 -31.77
C LEU A 77 -39.06 -27.33 -31.46
N LYS A 78 -38.61 -26.60 -32.48
CA LYS A 78 -37.68 -25.48 -32.33
C LYS A 78 -38.09 -24.38 -33.29
N LYS A 79 -38.55 -23.25 -32.76
CA LYS A 79 -39.09 -22.13 -33.56
C LYS A 79 -38.60 -20.80 -33.02
N THR A 80 -38.03 -19.98 -33.88
CA THR A 80 -37.71 -18.59 -33.59
C THR A 80 -38.87 -17.69 -34.05
N SER A 81 -39.24 -16.73 -33.21
CA SER A 81 -40.27 -15.73 -33.48
C SER A 81 -39.74 -14.33 -33.15
N SER A 82 -39.93 -13.38 -34.05
CA SER A 82 -39.62 -11.97 -33.79
C SER A 82 -40.74 -11.31 -33.00
N PHE A 83 -40.41 -10.43 -32.06
CA PHE A 83 -41.39 -9.62 -31.32
C PHE A 83 -41.05 -8.13 -31.34
N GLY A 84 -42.09 -7.31 -31.13
CA GLY A 84 -41.97 -5.87 -30.97
C GLY A 84 -43.01 -5.37 -29.97
N LEU A 85 -42.55 -4.68 -28.93
CA LEU A 85 -43.35 -4.11 -27.87
C LEU A 85 -43.06 -2.62 -27.77
N ASP A 86 -44.11 -1.83 -27.56
CA ASP A 86 -44.03 -0.40 -27.32
C ASP A 86 -44.60 -0.11 -25.93
N PHE A 87 -43.80 0.51 -25.07
CA PHE A 87 -44.20 0.94 -23.73
C PHE A 87 -44.21 2.46 -23.65
N TYR A 88 -45.22 2.99 -22.96
CA TYR A 88 -45.22 4.36 -22.47
C TYR A 88 -44.81 4.36 -21.00
N LEU A 89 -43.76 5.11 -20.69
CA LEU A 89 -43.22 5.18 -19.35
C LEU A 89 -43.90 6.31 -18.56
N PRO A 90 -44.14 6.11 -17.25
CA PRO A 90 -44.80 7.12 -16.41
C PRO A 90 -43.96 8.39 -16.24
N GLU A 91 -42.63 8.27 -16.36
CA GLU A 91 -41.67 9.36 -16.31
C GLU A 91 -40.67 9.21 -17.47
N PRO A 92 -40.10 10.31 -18.00
CA PRO A 92 -39.02 10.21 -18.97
C PRO A 92 -37.81 9.50 -18.35
N ILE A 93 -37.17 8.62 -19.13
CA ILE A 93 -35.96 7.92 -18.71
C ILE A 93 -34.87 8.96 -18.46
N LEU A 94 -34.26 8.95 -17.27
CA LEU A 94 -33.10 9.79 -16.96
C LEU A 94 -31.97 9.54 -17.98
N ALA A 95 -31.18 10.58 -18.29
CA ALA A 95 -30.00 10.42 -19.13
C ALA A 95 -29.01 9.43 -18.46
N GLY A 96 -28.70 8.32 -19.14
CA GLY A 96 -27.89 7.24 -18.57
C GLY A 96 -27.86 5.98 -19.43
N HIS A 97 -27.07 4.99 -19.02
CA HIS A 97 -27.03 3.69 -19.70
C HIS A 97 -28.22 2.84 -19.25
N VAL A 98 -29.16 2.55 -20.14
CA VAL A 98 -30.31 1.68 -19.80
C VAL A 98 -29.84 0.21 -19.85
N VAL A 99 -30.38 -0.69 -19.06
CA VAL A 99 -30.17 -2.14 -19.16
C VAL A 99 -31.55 -2.80 -19.09
N ILE A 100 -31.85 -3.67 -20.03
CA ILE A 100 -33.14 -4.39 -20.07
C ILE A 100 -32.85 -5.86 -19.82
N GLY A 101 -33.27 -6.36 -18.67
CA GLY A 101 -33.24 -7.79 -18.35
C GLY A 101 -34.59 -8.43 -18.67
N PRO A 102 -34.72 -9.18 -19.79
CA PRO A 102 -35.93 -9.92 -20.10
C PRO A 102 -35.99 -11.23 -19.30
N GLN A 103 -37.15 -11.55 -18.74
CA GLN A 103 -37.39 -12.81 -18.04
C GLN A 103 -38.72 -13.39 -18.48
N VAL A 104 -38.75 -14.70 -18.76
CA VAL A 104 -40.01 -15.43 -18.99
C VAL A 104 -40.60 -15.78 -17.63
N ALA A 105 -41.78 -15.23 -17.33
CA ALA A 105 -42.50 -15.47 -16.10
C ALA A 105 -43.45 -16.69 -16.21
N GLY A 106 -43.92 -17.01 -17.41
CA GLY A 106 -44.76 -18.17 -17.67
C GLY A 106 -44.98 -18.40 -19.16
N LEU A 107 -45.33 -19.63 -19.52
CA LEU A 107 -45.62 -20.01 -20.89
C LEU A 107 -46.81 -20.96 -20.92
N THR A 108 -47.81 -20.64 -21.75
CA THR A 108 -48.95 -21.50 -22.03
C THR A 108 -49.09 -21.71 -23.53
N TYR A 109 -49.78 -22.77 -23.94
CA TYR A 109 -50.00 -23.06 -25.34
C TYR A 109 -51.43 -23.54 -25.60
N THR A 110 -51.88 -23.34 -26.83
CA THR A 110 -53.16 -23.83 -27.35
C THR A 110 -52.94 -24.47 -28.71
N ILE A 111 -53.59 -25.61 -28.95
CA ILE A 111 -53.49 -26.36 -30.21
C ILE A 111 -54.82 -26.20 -30.96
N ASN A 112 -54.78 -25.49 -32.07
CA ASN A 112 -55.93 -25.27 -32.94
C ASN A 112 -55.83 -26.19 -34.16
N ARG A 113 -56.83 -27.06 -34.38
CA ARG A 113 -56.86 -27.90 -35.59
C ARG A 113 -57.19 -27.07 -36.82
N VAL A 114 -56.35 -27.17 -37.84
CA VAL A 114 -56.55 -26.52 -39.13
C VAL A 114 -56.69 -27.62 -40.19
N GLY A 115 -57.92 -27.98 -40.54
CA GLY A 115 -58.22 -29.06 -41.51
C GLY A 115 -58.04 -30.48 -40.96
N ARG A 116 -57.94 -31.49 -41.86
CA ARG A 116 -57.97 -32.93 -41.48
C ARG A 116 -56.67 -33.48 -40.88
N LYS A 117 -55.52 -32.83 -41.10
CA LYS A 117 -54.21 -33.33 -40.64
C LYS A 117 -53.31 -32.27 -39.99
N GLN A 118 -53.54 -30.97 -40.21
CA GLN A 118 -52.65 -29.92 -39.70
C GLN A 118 -53.19 -29.32 -38.40
N ALA A 119 -52.30 -28.73 -37.61
CA ALA A 119 -52.66 -27.91 -36.46
C ALA A 119 -51.76 -26.69 -36.38
N GLU A 120 -52.27 -25.65 -35.76
CA GLU A 120 -51.54 -24.46 -35.36
C GLU A 120 -51.38 -24.50 -33.85
N VAL A 121 -50.15 -24.36 -33.38
CA VAL A 121 -49.85 -24.25 -31.95
C VAL A 121 -49.55 -22.79 -31.67
N LYS A 122 -50.40 -22.15 -30.86
CA LYS A 122 -50.21 -20.77 -30.38
C LYS A 122 -49.65 -20.82 -28.97
N PHE A 123 -48.52 -20.13 -28.76
CA PHE A 123 -47.84 -19.94 -27.49
C PHE A 123 -48.13 -18.54 -26.97
N LEU A 124 -48.53 -18.44 -25.70
CA LEU A 124 -48.65 -17.20 -24.94
C LEU A 124 -47.53 -17.18 -23.91
N ILE A 125 -46.61 -16.23 -24.05
CA ILE A 125 -45.43 -16.10 -23.18
C ILE A 125 -45.58 -14.86 -22.30
N ALA A 126 -45.89 -15.07 -21.03
CA ALA A 126 -45.86 -14.02 -20.03
C ALA A 126 -44.39 -13.68 -19.72
N SER A 127 -44.01 -12.42 -19.94
CA SER A 127 -42.64 -11.93 -19.81
C SER A 127 -42.58 -10.67 -18.96
N THR A 128 -41.46 -10.48 -18.26
CA THR A 128 -41.16 -9.25 -17.53
C THR A 128 -39.87 -8.65 -18.05
N PHE A 129 -39.89 -7.35 -18.33
CA PHE A 129 -38.73 -6.58 -18.75
C PHE A 129 -38.30 -5.66 -17.61
N LYS A 130 -37.21 -6.01 -16.93
CA LYS A 130 -36.63 -5.16 -15.88
C LYS A 130 -35.72 -4.12 -16.54
N VAL A 131 -36.19 -2.88 -16.59
CA VAL A 131 -35.47 -1.74 -17.17
C VAL A 131 -34.74 -1.02 -16.04
N LYS A 132 -33.41 -0.98 -16.07
CA LYS A 132 -32.59 -0.23 -15.12
C LYS A 132 -31.88 0.90 -15.85
N VAL A 133 -31.97 2.12 -15.36
CA VAL A 133 -31.13 3.24 -15.81
C VAL A 133 -29.92 3.27 -14.91
N MET A 134 -28.75 3.13 -15.50
CA MET A 134 -27.46 3.11 -14.82
C MET A 134 -26.80 4.49 -14.97
N ALA A 135 -26.30 5.04 -13.86
CA ALA A 135 -25.44 6.22 -13.88
C ALA A 135 -23.98 5.82 -13.60
N VAL A 136 -23.06 6.68 -14.05
CA VAL A 136 -21.62 6.52 -13.86
C VAL A 136 -21.17 7.55 -12.82
N GLN A 137 -20.64 7.08 -11.69
CA GLN A 137 -19.87 7.92 -10.77
C GLN A 137 -18.37 7.66 -10.96
N PRO A 138 -17.50 8.68 -10.91
CA PRO A 138 -16.06 8.47 -10.87
C PRO A 138 -15.67 7.76 -9.57
N TYR A 139 -15.42 6.46 -9.66
CA TYR A 139 -15.12 5.59 -8.53
C TYR A 139 -13.60 5.48 -8.34
N GLU A 140 -12.96 6.52 -7.79
CA GLU A 140 -11.54 6.42 -7.41
C GLU A 140 -11.33 6.68 -5.92
N THR A 141 -11.99 7.70 -5.35
CA THR A 141 -11.77 8.07 -3.95
C THR A 141 -12.48 7.12 -2.97
N ALA A 142 -13.67 6.63 -3.29
CA ALA A 142 -14.45 5.77 -2.40
C ALA A 142 -13.87 4.35 -2.25
N ALA A 143 -13.26 3.80 -3.31
CA ALA A 143 -12.62 2.49 -3.29
C ALA A 143 -11.36 2.52 -2.40
N LEU A 144 -10.50 3.52 -2.61
CA LEU A 144 -9.31 3.74 -1.80
C LEU A 144 -9.71 3.89 -0.33
N LEU A 145 -10.65 4.80 -0.03
CA LEU A 145 -11.08 5.06 1.35
C LEU A 145 -11.73 3.85 2.03
N SER A 146 -12.30 2.89 1.27
CA SER A 146 -12.84 1.66 1.86
C SER A 146 -11.77 0.71 2.44
N HIS A 147 -10.51 0.91 2.07
CA HIS A 147 -9.34 0.19 2.57
C HIS A 147 -8.43 1.09 3.43
N CYS A 148 -8.94 2.24 3.87
CA CYS A 148 -8.21 3.14 4.75
C CYS A 148 -8.91 3.29 6.09
N HIS A 149 -8.12 3.43 7.14
CA HIS A 149 -8.62 3.67 8.49
C HIS A 149 -7.69 4.63 9.24
N PHE A 150 -8.26 5.36 10.19
CA PHE A 150 -7.48 6.24 11.05
C PHE A 150 -6.85 5.45 12.20
N LYS A 151 -5.57 5.70 12.48
CA LYS A 151 -4.91 5.25 13.70
C LYS A 151 -4.26 6.42 14.44
N PRO A 152 -4.31 6.44 15.78
CA PRO A 152 -3.61 7.44 16.58
C PRO A 152 -2.10 7.17 16.54
N ALA A 153 -1.33 8.18 16.14
CA ALA A 153 0.12 8.20 16.12
C ALA A 153 0.65 9.40 16.88
N PHE A 154 1.87 9.29 17.42
CA PHE A 154 2.52 10.38 18.13
C PHE A 154 3.65 10.96 17.27
N LEU A 155 3.34 11.99 16.48
CA LEU A 155 4.20 12.48 15.40
C LEU A 155 4.85 13.81 15.76
N SER A 156 6.07 14.02 15.29
CA SER A 156 6.73 15.33 15.34
C SER A 156 6.19 16.21 14.21
N ILE A 157 5.27 17.11 14.56
CA ILE A 157 4.58 18.00 13.61
C ILE A 157 5.39 19.26 13.37
N VAL A 158 5.61 19.57 12.10
CA VAL A 158 6.26 20.80 11.66
C VAL A 158 5.27 21.96 11.81
N LEU A 159 5.54 22.86 12.75
CA LEU A 159 4.73 24.04 13.05
C LEU A 159 5.11 25.23 12.16
N ALA A 160 6.40 25.36 11.86
CA ALA A 160 6.94 26.41 11.00
C ALA A 160 8.22 25.92 10.31
N THR A 161 8.47 26.44 9.12
CA THR A 161 9.66 26.17 8.31
C THR A 161 10.22 27.50 7.83
N GLN A 162 11.52 27.69 7.99
CA GLN A 162 12.25 28.83 7.45
C GLN A 162 13.50 28.32 6.74
N VAL A 163 13.71 28.77 5.52
CA VAL A 163 14.86 28.40 4.72
C VAL A 163 15.64 29.66 4.40
N GLU A 164 16.93 29.66 4.73
CA GLU A 164 17.85 30.75 4.43
C GLU A 164 19.08 30.21 3.70
N SER A 165 19.72 31.07 2.91
CA SER A 165 20.95 30.71 2.20
C SER A 165 22.09 31.64 2.59
N PHE A 166 23.20 31.05 2.99
CA PHE A 166 24.42 31.74 3.36
C PHE A 166 25.49 31.51 2.28
N GLN A 167 26.49 32.37 2.26
CA GLN A 167 27.64 32.22 1.39
C GLN A 167 28.90 32.30 2.22
N ARG A 168 29.84 31.39 1.95
CA ARG A 168 31.20 31.46 2.48
C ARG A 168 32.22 31.23 1.38
N GLU A 169 33.39 31.81 1.59
CA GLU A 169 34.58 31.54 0.79
C GLU A 169 35.59 30.77 1.62
N LEU A 170 36.17 29.73 1.02
CA LEU A 170 37.16 28.86 1.65
C LEU A 170 38.40 28.77 0.75
N LEU A 171 39.57 29.02 1.35
CA LEU A 171 40.85 28.93 0.66
C LEU A 171 41.59 27.68 1.14
N LEU A 172 41.84 26.74 0.23
CA LEU A 172 42.51 25.48 0.53
C LEU A 172 43.88 25.41 -0.16
N PRO A 173 44.95 24.99 0.55
CA PRO A 173 46.23 24.74 -0.08
C PRO A 173 46.18 23.47 -0.94
N LEU A 174 46.87 23.50 -2.08
CA LEU A 174 47.02 22.37 -2.99
C LEU A 174 48.49 21.98 -3.10
N ASP A 175 48.78 20.72 -2.82
CA ASP A 175 50.10 20.12 -2.96
C ASP A 175 49.96 18.69 -3.50
N PRO A 176 50.40 18.41 -4.75
CA PRO A 176 51.09 19.31 -5.68
C PRO A 176 50.19 20.40 -6.29
N PRO A 177 50.73 21.43 -6.97
CA PRO A 177 49.93 22.51 -7.54
C PRO A 177 48.92 21.95 -8.56
N ALA A 178 47.67 22.38 -8.48
CA ALA A 178 46.62 21.93 -9.39
C ALA A 178 46.69 22.65 -10.73
N ARG A 179 46.48 21.88 -11.79
CA ARG A 179 46.24 22.36 -13.16
C ARG A 179 44.74 22.53 -13.44
N LYS A 180 43.90 21.66 -12.86
CA LYS A 180 42.45 21.64 -13.09
C LYS A 180 41.73 20.95 -11.92
N ILE A 181 40.57 21.48 -11.52
CA ILE A 181 39.64 20.78 -10.63
C ILE A 181 38.82 19.80 -11.46
N VAL A 182 38.81 18.53 -11.04
CA VAL A 182 38.06 17.44 -11.69
C VAL A 182 36.67 17.35 -11.07
N ARG A 183 36.59 17.39 -9.74
CA ARG A 183 35.36 17.30 -8.97
C ARG A 183 35.55 18.04 -7.65
N ALA A 184 34.47 18.65 -7.16
CA ALA A 184 34.43 19.26 -5.85
C ALA A 184 33.04 18.97 -5.28
N ASP A 185 32.99 18.28 -4.16
CA ASP A 185 31.76 18.00 -3.43
C ASP A 185 31.87 18.53 -2.01
N ILE A 186 30.71 18.75 -1.41
CA ILE A 186 30.58 19.14 -0.01
C ILE A 186 29.49 18.30 0.63
N ALA A 187 29.74 17.86 1.86
CA ALA A 187 28.76 17.15 2.68
C ALA A 187 28.73 17.76 4.08
N GLU A 188 27.54 18.14 4.55
CA GLU A 188 27.35 18.58 5.93
C GLU A 188 27.40 17.36 6.86
N LEU A 189 28.28 17.40 7.86
CA LEU A 189 28.49 16.33 8.83
C LEU A 189 27.63 16.54 10.08
N GLU A 190 27.61 17.77 10.57
CA GLU A 190 26.90 18.15 11.79
C GLU A 190 26.25 19.52 11.58
N VAL A 191 25.02 19.67 12.05
CA VAL A 191 24.32 20.95 12.06
C VAL A 191 23.56 21.06 13.37
N GLN A 192 23.73 22.18 14.05
CA GLN A 192 23.10 22.46 15.33
C GLN A 192 22.62 23.90 15.40
N VAL A 193 21.63 24.12 16.25
CA VAL A 193 21.06 25.43 16.52
C VAL A 193 21.18 25.73 18.00
N ASP A 194 21.72 26.90 18.32
CA ASP A 194 21.81 27.42 19.67
C ASP A 194 20.76 28.50 19.88
N TRP A 195 20.00 28.39 20.99
CA TRP A 195 18.99 29.34 21.43
C TRP A 195 19.58 30.64 22.00
N ALA A 196 20.75 31.04 21.52
CA ALA A 196 21.29 32.37 21.76
C ALA A 196 20.35 33.43 21.14
N ARG A 197 20.39 34.66 21.66
CA ARG A 197 19.77 35.82 21.02
C ARG A 197 20.89 36.76 20.55
N PRO A 198 21.08 36.95 19.23
CA PRO A 198 20.36 36.34 18.10
C PRO A 198 20.65 34.84 17.95
N LEU A 199 19.71 34.10 17.33
CA LEU A 199 19.82 32.66 17.10
C LEU A 199 21.06 32.35 16.26
N VAL A 200 21.83 31.34 16.66
CA VAL A 200 23.04 30.92 15.95
C VAL A 200 22.83 29.52 15.40
N VAL A 201 23.01 29.35 14.09
CA VAL A 201 23.12 28.03 13.47
C VAL A 201 24.58 27.77 13.16
N SER A 202 25.07 26.61 13.55
CA SER A 202 26.44 26.21 13.31
C SER A 202 26.50 24.81 12.75
N GLY A 203 27.59 24.49 12.05
CA GLY A 203 27.78 23.17 11.50
C GLY A 203 29.21 22.91 11.11
N ILE A 204 29.44 21.68 10.67
CA ILE A 204 30.71 21.18 10.17
C ILE A 204 30.46 20.57 8.80
N ALA A 205 31.17 21.04 7.79
CA ALA A 205 31.14 20.52 6.44
C ALA A 205 32.44 19.79 6.10
N LYS A 206 32.34 18.73 5.29
CA LYS A 206 33.46 18.03 4.66
C LYS A 206 33.50 18.41 3.19
N GLU A 207 34.62 18.96 2.75
CA GLU A 207 34.90 19.24 1.34
C GLU A 207 35.77 18.13 0.76
N GLU A 208 35.32 17.50 -0.33
CA GLU A 208 36.06 16.47 -1.06
C GLU A 208 36.40 16.99 -2.45
N ILE A 209 37.69 17.19 -2.71
CA ILE A 209 38.17 17.78 -3.95
C ILE A 209 39.04 16.78 -4.69
N LEU A 210 38.68 16.46 -5.94
CA LEU A 210 39.53 15.77 -6.88
C LEU A 210 40.12 16.77 -7.86
N TYR A 211 41.44 16.78 -8.01
CA TYR A 211 42.13 17.70 -8.91
C TYR A 211 43.27 17.03 -9.67
N LEU A 212 43.55 17.53 -10.87
CA LEU A 212 44.69 17.12 -11.68
C LEU A 212 45.89 17.98 -11.30
N GLY A 213 46.93 17.37 -10.74
CA GLY A 213 48.17 18.03 -10.41
C GLY A 213 48.98 18.41 -11.66
N THR A 214 49.91 19.35 -11.48
CA THR A 214 50.93 19.71 -12.48
C THR A 214 51.89 18.56 -12.80
N ASP A 215 51.96 17.56 -11.92
CA ASP A 215 52.63 16.27 -12.11
C ASP A 215 51.88 15.32 -13.08
N GLY A 216 50.64 15.65 -13.45
CA GLY A 216 49.81 14.84 -14.35
C GLY A 216 49.00 13.74 -13.65
N HIS A 217 49.02 13.65 -12.31
CA HIS A 217 48.24 12.69 -11.54
C HIS A 217 46.97 13.31 -10.95
N VAL A 218 45.95 12.48 -10.69
CA VAL A 218 44.74 12.91 -9.97
C VAL A 218 44.98 12.73 -8.49
N HIS A 219 44.74 13.79 -7.73
CA HIS A 219 44.90 13.86 -6.28
C HIS A 219 43.56 14.11 -5.63
N GLU A 220 43.42 13.61 -4.41
CA GLU A 220 42.26 13.81 -3.54
C GLU A 220 42.66 14.67 -2.34
N LEU A 221 41.90 15.73 -2.10
CA LEU A 221 41.99 16.55 -0.90
C LEU A 221 40.66 16.44 -0.14
N CYS A 222 40.72 15.90 1.07
CA CYS A 222 39.61 15.96 2.02
C CYS A 222 39.90 17.05 3.05
N HIS A 223 38.98 17.99 3.20
CA HIS A 223 39.04 19.03 4.20
C HIS A 223 37.76 19.04 5.04
N THR A 224 37.83 19.59 6.24
CA THR A 224 36.68 19.71 7.13
C THR A 224 36.71 21.08 7.77
N THR A 225 35.62 21.82 7.63
CA THR A 225 35.49 23.18 8.13
C THR A 225 34.23 23.39 8.94
N ALA A 226 34.37 24.10 10.05
CA ALA A 226 33.23 24.59 10.81
C ALA A 226 32.72 25.93 10.24
N TRP A 227 31.41 26.14 10.31
CA TRP A 227 30.76 27.40 9.94
C TRP A 227 29.74 27.80 11.01
N ASN A 228 29.48 29.10 11.13
CA ASN A 228 28.55 29.69 12.10
C ASN A 228 27.83 30.87 11.46
N TYR A 229 26.50 30.85 11.49
CA TYR A 229 25.63 31.87 10.93
C TYR A 229 24.69 32.44 11.97
N LEU A 230 24.56 33.77 11.98
CA LEU A 230 23.51 34.45 12.73
C LEU A 230 22.22 34.38 11.93
N TRP A 231 21.15 33.89 12.56
CA TRP A 231 19.85 33.80 11.91
C TRP A 231 19.24 35.20 11.76
N PRO A 232 18.83 35.61 10.55
CA PRO A 232 18.44 37.00 10.27
C PRO A 232 17.04 37.36 10.78
N LEU A 233 16.18 36.36 11.03
CA LEU A 233 14.77 36.55 11.38
C LEU A 233 14.50 36.14 12.83
N GLU A 234 13.75 36.97 13.56
CA GLU A 234 13.20 36.55 14.85
C GLU A 234 12.14 35.47 14.61
N LEU A 235 12.45 34.21 14.92
CA LEU A 235 11.43 33.20 15.12
C LEU A 235 10.62 33.62 16.34
N LYS A 236 9.33 33.94 16.12
CA LYS A 236 8.37 33.99 17.23
C LYS A 236 8.51 32.68 17.98
N GLU A 237 8.75 32.76 19.29
CA GLU A 237 8.84 31.59 20.18
C GLU A 237 7.64 30.69 19.91
N THR A 238 7.89 29.70 19.06
CA THR A 238 6.99 28.60 18.80
C THR A 238 7.40 27.57 19.83
N ALA A 239 6.44 27.02 20.57
CA ALA A 239 6.69 26.11 21.69
C ALA A 239 7.31 24.75 21.28
N GLY A 240 7.90 24.66 20.09
CA GLY A 240 8.48 23.46 19.52
C GLY A 240 10.00 23.42 19.63
N LYS A 241 10.56 22.21 19.56
CA LYS A 241 11.99 21.96 19.39
C LYS A 241 12.41 22.41 18.00
N LEU A 242 13.51 23.15 17.89
CA LEU A 242 14.09 23.48 16.60
C LEU A 242 14.87 22.27 16.06
N VAL A 243 14.58 21.91 14.83
CA VAL A 243 15.32 20.95 14.02
C VAL A 243 15.96 21.73 12.90
N VAL A 244 17.24 21.52 12.68
CA VAL A 244 18.00 22.23 11.65
C VAL A 244 18.67 21.22 10.74
N SER A 245 18.65 21.50 9.44
CA SER A 245 19.41 20.79 8.44
C SER A 245 20.07 21.79 7.51
N ALA A 246 21.21 21.41 6.95
CA ALA A 246 21.91 22.25 5.98
C ALA A 246 22.33 21.40 4.79
N GLN A 247 22.39 22.05 3.63
CA GLN A 247 22.95 21.49 2.41
C GLN A 247 23.90 22.51 1.80
N GLY A 248 25.17 22.14 1.70
CA GLY A 248 26.17 22.91 0.96
C GLY A 248 26.12 22.62 -0.53
N ASP A 249 26.30 23.67 -1.34
CA ASP A 249 26.57 23.58 -2.77
C ASP A 249 27.85 24.37 -3.08
N ILE A 250 28.80 23.75 -3.79
CA ILE A 250 29.97 24.47 -4.33
C ILE A 250 29.53 25.21 -5.60
N ILE A 251 29.38 26.53 -5.51
CA ILE A 251 28.99 27.38 -6.64
C ILE A 251 30.18 27.64 -7.56
N ARG A 252 31.39 27.72 -6.99
CA ARG A 252 32.61 28.04 -7.75
C ARG A 252 33.83 27.39 -7.11
N ALA A 253 34.76 26.94 -7.96
CA ALA A 253 36.02 26.34 -7.56
C ALA A 253 37.14 26.88 -8.48
N ASP A 254 37.86 27.91 -8.02
CA ASP A 254 38.87 28.62 -8.79
C ASP A 254 40.28 28.28 -8.30
N ILE A 255 41.18 28.00 -9.25
CA ILE A 255 42.60 27.78 -8.94
C ILE A 255 43.32 29.13 -8.98
N LEU A 256 43.92 29.49 -7.85
CA LEU A 256 44.69 30.71 -7.65
C LEU A 256 46.18 30.40 -7.49
N SER A 257 47.00 31.45 -7.42
CA SER A 257 48.41 31.36 -7.04
C SER A 257 49.21 30.32 -7.84
N PHE A 258 49.08 30.31 -9.17
CA PHE A 258 49.77 29.37 -10.07
C PHE A 258 49.52 27.87 -9.80
N GLY A 259 48.40 27.52 -9.17
CA GLY A 259 48.05 26.12 -8.87
C GLY A 259 48.08 25.78 -7.38
N HIS A 260 48.64 26.64 -6.53
CA HIS A 260 48.89 26.31 -5.12
C HIS A 260 47.70 26.55 -4.18
N THR A 261 46.67 27.28 -4.62
CA THR A 261 45.50 27.58 -3.77
C THR A 261 44.22 27.34 -4.55
N LEU A 262 43.27 26.67 -3.91
CA LEU A 262 41.90 26.53 -4.38
C LEU A 262 41.01 27.50 -3.61
N SER A 263 40.25 28.32 -4.33
CA SER A 263 39.17 29.13 -3.77
C SER A 263 37.83 28.49 -4.05
N LEU A 264 37.12 28.11 -2.99
CA LEU A 264 35.77 27.58 -3.06
C LEU A 264 34.78 28.66 -2.63
N SER A 265 33.79 28.93 -3.50
CA SER A 265 32.61 29.70 -3.13
C SER A 265 31.48 28.71 -2.87
N ILE A 266 31.02 28.67 -1.63
CA ILE A 266 30.06 27.68 -1.14
C ILE A 266 28.79 28.42 -0.75
N ARG A 267 27.64 27.86 -1.11
CA ARG A 267 26.33 28.29 -0.61
C ARG A 267 25.76 27.20 0.27
N GLU A 268 25.55 27.52 1.53
CA GLU A 268 24.82 26.67 2.46
C GLU A 268 23.37 27.09 2.51
N THR A 269 22.48 26.21 2.06
CA THR A 269 21.04 26.35 2.27
C THR A 269 20.69 25.66 3.58
N VAL A 270 20.25 26.43 4.57
CA VAL A 270 19.87 25.96 5.90
C VAL A 270 18.35 25.97 6.01
N ASP A 271 17.77 24.81 6.32
CA ASP A 271 16.36 24.65 6.65
C ASP A 271 16.19 24.49 8.16
N LEU A 272 15.50 25.45 8.75
CA LEU A 272 15.17 25.52 10.17
C LEU A 272 13.68 25.29 10.37
N GLN A 273 13.35 24.23 11.10
CA GLN A 273 11.99 23.78 11.35
C GLN A 273 11.67 23.81 12.84
N ALA A 274 10.56 24.43 13.21
CA ALA A 274 10.02 24.33 14.56
C ALA A 274 9.06 23.14 14.63
N CYS A 275 9.42 22.12 15.40
CA CYS A 275 8.70 20.86 15.48
C CYS A 275 8.13 20.65 16.89
N GLN A 276 6.93 20.07 16.99
CA GLN A 276 6.35 19.68 18.26
C GLN A 276 5.74 18.29 18.14
N GLU A 277 6.06 17.42 19.07
CA GLU A 277 5.41 16.11 19.16
C GLU A 277 3.95 16.28 19.56
N ARG A 278 3.05 15.69 18.76
CA ARG A 278 1.61 15.75 18.98
C ARG A 278 0.96 14.42 18.61
N LYS A 279 -0.09 14.08 19.36
CA LYS A 279 -1.02 13.03 18.97
C LYS A 279 -1.77 13.48 17.70
N GLN A 280 -1.77 12.63 16.68
CA GLN A 280 -2.51 12.80 15.44
C GLN A 280 -3.20 11.51 15.07
N ASP A 281 -4.46 11.60 14.65
CA ASP A 281 -5.10 10.48 13.98
C ASP A 281 -4.70 10.54 12.50
N ILE A 282 -3.93 9.55 12.05
CA ILE A 282 -3.41 9.50 10.68
C ILE A 282 -4.14 8.46 9.84
N LEU A 283 -4.38 8.79 8.57
CA LEU A 283 -5.00 7.88 7.61
C LEU A 283 -3.96 6.87 7.09
N ILE A 284 -4.20 5.59 7.36
CA ILE A 284 -3.37 4.47 6.93
C ILE A 284 -4.19 3.59 5.98
N ALA A 285 -3.55 3.11 4.92
CA ALA A 285 -4.13 2.15 3.99
C ALA A 285 -3.75 0.71 4.35
N ASP A 286 -4.59 -0.25 3.98
CA ASP A 286 -4.30 -1.67 4.12
C ASP A 286 -3.20 -2.13 3.13
N ASP A 287 -2.46 -3.19 3.48
CA ASP A 287 -1.32 -3.77 2.75
C ASP A 287 -1.62 -4.18 1.28
N THR A 288 -2.89 -4.20 0.89
CA THR A 288 -3.34 -4.57 -0.47
C THR A 288 -3.38 -3.38 -1.45
N SER A 289 -3.08 -2.17 -0.98
CA SER A 289 -3.16 -0.94 -1.76
C SER A 289 -2.01 -0.80 -2.77
N SER A 290 -2.30 -0.29 -3.98
CA SER A 290 -1.28 -0.12 -5.03
C SER A 290 -0.17 0.85 -4.63
N VAL A 291 1.07 0.55 -5.04
CA VAL A 291 2.31 1.25 -4.65
C VAL A 291 2.30 2.76 -4.95
N ASP A 292 1.55 3.21 -5.96
CA ASP A 292 1.55 4.62 -6.39
C ASP A 292 0.68 5.55 -5.52
N GLN A 293 -0.02 5.00 -4.51
CA GLN A 293 -1.00 5.72 -3.69
C GLN A 293 -0.62 5.83 -2.21
N VAL A 294 0.46 5.17 -1.82
CA VAL A 294 0.89 5.05 -0.43
C VAL A 294 2.39 5.28 -0.30
N LEU A 295 2.79 5.87 0.83
CA LEU A 295 4.18 5.99 1.26
C LEU A 295 4.38 5.07 2.46
N TRP A 296 5.29 4.11 2.33
CA TRP A 296 5.68 3.25 3.44
C TRP A 296 6.56 4.05 4.39
N ALA A 297 6.09 4.22 5.62
CA ALA A 297 6.85 4.89 6.67
C ALA A 297 6.78 4.11 7.96
N ARG A 298 7.83 4.24 8.77
CA ARG A 298 7.83 3.76 10.15
C ARG A 298 7.40 4.90 11.07
N VAL A 299 6.36 4.64 11.86
CA VAL A 299 5.63 5.64 12.65
C VAL A 299 5.34 5.10 14.06
N PRO A 300 5.52 5.90 15.12
CA PRO A 300 5.13 5.52 16.49
C PRO A 300 3.61 5.57 16.68
N LEU A 301 2.95 4.41 16.61
CA LEU A 301 1.53 4.26 16.89
C LEU A 301 1.27 4.18 18.39
N ILE A 302 0.20 4.80 18.85
CA ILE A 302 -0.21 4.78 20.26
C ILE A 302 -0.94 3.47 20.54
N LEU A 303 -0.36 2.61 21.39
CA LEU A 303 -0.98 1.34 21.81
C LEU A 303 -1.90 1.54 23.02
N ALA A 304 -1.44 2.32 24.00
CA ALA A 304 -2.18 2.57 25.23
C ALA A 304 -1.68 3.86 25.90
N GLU A 305 -2.59 4.53 26.60
CA GLU A 305 -2.31 5.72 27.40
C GLU A 305 -2.82 5.49 28.82
N HIS A 306 -2.06 5.94 29.82
CA HIS A 306 -2.45 5.85 31.23
C HIS A 306 -2.07 7.11 31.97
N SER A 307 -3.05 7.76 32.58
CA SER A 307 -2.84 8.89 33.49
C SER A 307 -3.07 8.44 34.92
N TYR A 308 -2.17 8.80 35.83
CA TYR A 308 -2.33 8.51 37.25
C TYR A 308 -1.65 9.57 38.10
N ASN A 309 -2.13 9.70 39.34
CA ASN A 309 -1.52 10.55 40.35
C ASN A 309 -0.85 9.66 41.41
N GLU A 310 0.32 10.08 41.87
CA GLU A 310 1.10 9.33 42.84
C GLU A 310 1.65 10.26 43.92
N LEU A 311 1.42 9.87 45.17
CA LEU A 311 1.99 10.52 46.33
C LEU A 311 3.35 9.88 46.61
N VAL A 312 4.43 10.67 46.46
CA VAL A 312 5.79 10.24 46.72
C VAL A 312 6.24 10.83 48.06
N PRO A 313 6.30 10.04 49.14
CA PRO A 313 6.82 10.50 50.42
C PRO A 313 8.36 10.57 50.37
N VAL A 314 8.92 11.72 50.74
CA VAL A 314 10.37 11.95 50.77
C VAL A 314 10.77 12.62 52.08
N CYS A 315 11.55 11.91 52.90
CA CYS A 315 12.12 12.46 54.12
C CYS A 315 13.55 12.96 53.85
N LEU A 316 13.79 14.25 54.07
CA LEU A 316 15.05 14.92 53.74
C LEU A 316 15.79 15.35 55.02
N PRO A 317 17.01 14.85 55.27
CA PRO A 317 17.82 15.33 56.40
C PRO A 317 18.38 16.73 56.10
N LEU A 318 18.01 17.70 56.93
CA LEU A 318 18.54 19.06 56.82
C LEU A 318 19.92 19.13 57.47
N LYS A 319 20.86 19.85 56.84
CA LYS A 319 22.20 20.06 57.41
C LYS A 319 22.16 20.95 58.66
N GLU A 320 21.22 21.89 58.69
CA GLU A 320 21.01 22.86 59.77
C GLU A 320 19.50 23.02 60.00
N ARG A 321 19.08 23.27 61.24
CA ARG A 321 17.66 23.43 61.56
C ARG A 321 17.17 24.82 61.11
N PRO A 322 16.11 24.92 60.30
CA PRO A 322 15.63 26.19 59.76
C PRO A 322 14.88 27.00 60.83
N THR A 323 15.06 28.32 60.80
CA THR A 323 14.35 29.27 61.68
C THR A 323 13.03 29.73 61.05
N VAL A 324 13.02 29.91 59.73
CA VAL A 324 11.82 30.19 58.91
C VAL A 324 11.75 29.14 57.81
N PRO A 325 10.79 28.20 57.86
CA PRO A 325 10.61 27.23 56.78
C PRO A 325 9.97 27.92 55.56
N SER A 326 10.57 27.76 54.39
CA SER A 326 9.92 28.10 53.12
C SER A 326 9.29 26.86 52.49
N GLN A 327 8.58 27.01 51.37
CA GLN A 327 8.11 25.86 50.59
C GLN A 327 9.24 25.33 49.68
N PRO A 328 9.51 24.01 49.69
CA PRO A 328 10.43 23.42 48.73
C PRO A 328 9.87 23.52 47.31
N GLN A 329 10.75 23.82 46.37
CA GLN A 329 10.47 23.74 44.94
C GLN A 329 10.84 22.34 44.48
N VAL A 330 9.90 21.65 43.85
CA VAL A 330 10.09 20.26 43.42
C VAL A 330 9.81 20.14 41.94
N LYS A 331 10.67 19.41 41.22
CA LYS A 331 10.51 19.09 39.81
C LYS A 331 10.77 17.61 39.58
N ALA A 332 9.92 16.97 38.78
CA ALA A 332 10.18 15.64 38.28
C ALA A 332 11.16 15.73 37.09
N THR A 333 12.26 15.00 37.16
CA THR A 333 13.31 14.96 36.14
C THR A 333 13.74 13.51 35.87
N ASN A 334 14.48 13.30 34.77
CA ASN A 334 15.01 11.99 34.38
C ASN A 334 13.94 10.89 34.28
N LEU A 335 12.74 11.25 33.81
CA LEU A 335 11.65 10.31 33.60
C LEU A 335 12.01 9.36 32.45
N SER A 336 11.96 8.07 32.72
CA SER A 336 12.24 7.01 31.76
C SER A 336 11.33 5.81 32.01
N GLY A 337 11.01 5.08 30.95
CA GLY A 337 10.11 3.95 31.00
C GLY A 337 10.65 2.77 30.23
N ARG A 338 10.39 1.56 30.72
CA ARG A 338 10.70 0.31 30.04
C ARG A 338 9.43 -0.52 29.92
N ALA A 339 9.12 -0.91 28.69
CA ALA A 339 8.07 -1.88 28.40
C ALA A 339 8.58 -3.31 28.65
N ASP A 340 7.74 -4.11 29.30
CA ASP A 340 7.92 -5.54 29.56
C ASP A 340 6.59 -6.27 29.32
N HIS A 341 6.57 -7.59 29.39
CA HIS A 341 5.37 -8.38 29.11
C HIS A 341 4.21 -8.04 30.05
N GLY A 342 3.22 -7.30 29.55
CA GLY A 342 2.01 -6.89 30.29
C GLY A 342 2.22 -5.78 31.32
N GLN A 343 3.42 -5.22 31.42
CA GLN A 343 3.74 -4.21 32.43
C GLN A 343 4.73 -3.17 31.91
N VAL A 344 4.65 -1.95 32.44
CA VAL A 344 5.57 -0.86 32.16
C VAL A 344 6.21 -0.42 33.48
N ILE A 345 7.55 -0.39 33.51
CA ILE A 345 8.33 0.06 34.66
C ILE A 345 8.79 1.49 34.39
N LEU A 346 8.36 2.41 35.23
CA LEU A 346 8.70 3.82 35.20
C LEU A 346 9.78 4.11 36.24
N GLN A 347 10.77 4.89 35.86
CA GLN A 347 11.84 5.35 36.74
C GLN A 347 12.02 6.86 36.56
N GLY A 348 12.26 7.56 37.66
CA GLY A 348 12.43 9.00 37.63
C GLY A 348 13.06 9.53 38.90
N GLN A 349 13.29 10.84 38.92
CA GLN A 349 13.86 11.54 40.06
C GLN A 349 13.03 12.78 40.38
N LEU A 350 12.93 13.10 41.67
CA LEU A 350 12.40 14.35 42.16
C LEU A 350 13.58 15.22 42.60
N GLU A 351 13.86 16.27 41.86
CA GLU A 351 14.77 17.33 42.27
C GLU A 351 14.05 18.28 43.19
N ILE A 352 14.54 18.37 44.43
CA ILE A 352 13.96 19.15 45.51
C ILE A 352 14.96 20.23 45.88
N ALA A 353 14.59 21.49 45.66
CA ALA A 353 15.32 22.66 46.09
C ALA A 353 14.60 23.27 47.29
N PHE A 354 15.25 23.24 48.45
CA PHE A 354 14.68 23.74 49.70
C PHE A 354 15.43 25.01 50.15
N PRO A 355 14.88 26.20 49.89
CA PRO A 355 15.39 27.44 50.47
C PRO A 355 15.01 27.55 51.95
N TYR A 356 15.90 28.04 52.81
CA TYR A 356 15.59 28.27 54.22
C TYR A 356 16.51 29.32 54.84
N VAL A 357 16.11 29.85 56.00
CA VAL A 357 16.95 30.74 56.81
C VAL A 357 17.55 29.96 57.98
N ASP A 358 18.88 30.00 58.12
CA ASP A 358 19.60 29.33 59.21
C ASP A 358 19.44 30.07 60.56
N GLN A 359 20.00 29.52 61.64
CA GLN A 359 19.95 30.14 62.98
C GLN A 359 20.74 31.45 63.07
N GLN A 360 21.62 31.72 62.10
CA GLN A 360 22.42 32.95 62.01
C GLN A 360 21.72 34.01 61.15
N GLY A 361 20.50 33.73 60.68
CA GLY A 361 19.73 34.64 59.83
C GLY A 361 20.19 34.67 58.37
N ARG A 362 20.99 33.70 57.91
CA ARG A 362 21.46 33.64 56.52
C ARG A 362 20.54 32.79 55.67
N GLU A 363 20.28 33.24 54.46
CA GLU A 363 19.59 32.45 53.45
C GLU A 363 20.48 31.31 52.94
N ARG A 364 19.93 30.12 52.89
CA ARG A 364 20.57 28.89 52.43
C ARG A 364 19.65 28.22 51.41
N LEU A 365 20.26 27.47 50.49
CA LEU A 365 19.57 26.60 49.55
C LEU A 365 20.17 25.21 49.65
N GLN A 366 19.34 24.20 49.92
CA GLN A 366 19.76 22.80 49.92
C GLN A 366 19.07 22.05 48.80
N HIS A 367 19.87 21.38 47.96
CA HIS A 367 19.40 20.53 46.87
C HIS A 367 19.40 19.06 47.29
N PHE A 368 18.36 18.35 46.90
CA PHE A 368 18.23 16.91 47.06
C PHE A 368 17.65 16.29 45.80
N THR A 369 17.99 15.03 45.57
CA THR A 369 17.41 14.23 44.50
C THR A 369 16.87 12.94 45.13
N ALA A 370 15.58 12.69 44.95
CA ALA A 370 14.92 11.49 45.45
C ALA A 370 14.46 10.62 44.26
N PRO A 371 15.00 9.39 44.09
CA PRO A 371 14.54 8.51 43.03
C PRO A 371 13.17 7.93 43.37
N PHE A 372 12.37 7.65 42.34
CA PHE A 372 11.14 6.88 42.48
C PHE A 372 11.03 5.83 41.36
N THR A 373 10.25 4.78 41.62
CA THR A 373 9.98 3.71 40.65
C THR A 373 8.53 3.28 40.78
N LYS A 374 7.86 3.13 39.64
CA LYS A 374 6.45 2.71 39.57
C LYS A 374 6.29 1.62 38.53
N VAL A 375 5.51 0.59 38.86
CA VAL A 375 5.10 -0.44 37.91
C VAL A 375 3.63 -0.21 37.56
N LEU A 376 3.35 -0.10 36.27
CA LEU A 376 2.00 -0.01 35.72
C LEU A 376 1.65 -1.31 34.99
N ILE A 377 0.44 -1.80 35.17
CA ILE A 377 -0.08 -2.93 34.41
C ILE A 377 -0.65 -2.38 33.10
N MET A 378 -0.12 -2.86 31.98
CA MET A 378 -0.53 -2.49 30.62
C MET A 378 -0.46 -3.73 29.73
N ASP A 379 -1.59 -4.42 29.54
CA ASP A 379 -1.65 -5.76 28.92
C ASP A 379 -1.01 -5.84 27.51
N MET A 380 -1.07 -4.74 26.77
CA MET A 380 -0.49 -4.60 25.42
C MET A 380 1.04 -4.43 25.41
N SER A 381 1.66 -4.25 26.59
CA SER A 381 3.09 -4.01 26.74
C SER A 381 3.93 -5.23 26.37
N ARG A 382 4.97 -5.01 25.56
CA ARG A 382 5.95 -6.01 25.13
C ARG A 382 7.36 -5.39 25.15
N PRO A 383 8.41 -6.19 25.39
CA PRO A 383 9.78 -5.72 25.26
C PRO A 383 10.05 -5.09 23.88
N GLY A 384 10.82 -4.00 23.86
CA GLY A 384 11.18 -3.26 22.64
C GLY A 384 10.22 -2.13 22.26
N GLN A 385 9.03 -2.05 22.88
CA GLN A 385 8.12 -0.90 22.71
C GLN A 385 8.67 0.35 23.40
N LEU A 386 8.30 1.51 22.86
CA LEU A 386 8.72 2.82 23.37
C LEU A 386 7.76 3.28 24.47
N VAL A 387 8.29 3.88 25.53
CA VAL A 387 7.49 4.43 26.63
C VAL A 387 7.81 5.90 26.77
N GLN A 388 6.81 6.75 26.55
CA GLN A 388 6.91 8.19 26.77
C GLN A 388 6.20 8.56 28.08
N ILE A 389 6.83 9.43 28.86
CA ILE A 389 6.32 9.82 30.18
C ILE A 389 6.37 11.34 30.27
N GLU A 390 5.22 11.92 30.55
CA GLU A 390 5.08 13.31 30.98
C GLU A 390 4.74 13.30 32.47
N GLY A 391 5.39 14.16 33.25
CA GLY A 391 5.17 14.24 34.69
C GLY A 391 5.27 15.67 35.19
N CYS A 392 4.37 16.05 36.08
CA CYS A 392 4.42 17.32 36.78
C CYS A 392 4.12 17.15 38.28
N VAL A 393 4.63 18.09 39.08
CA VAL A 393 4.34 18.15 40.52
C VAL A 393 3.11 19.03 40.69
N GLU A 394 2.02 18.46 41.23
CA GLU A 394 0.78 19.19 41.48
C GLU A 394 0.82 19.91 42.82
N ASN A 395 1.37 19.26 43.85
CA ASN A 395 1.37 19.79 45.20
C ASN A 395 2.55 19.24 46.01
N VAL A 396 3.05 20.05 46.94
CA VAL A 396 4.07 19.66 47.89
C VAL A 396 3.63 20.09 49.28
N ARG A 397 3.45 19.12 50.17
CA ARG A 397 3.18 19.37 51.58
C ARG A 397 4.40 18.96 52.40
N SER A 398 4.97 19.92 53.12
CA SER A 398 6.19 19.70 53.90
C SER A 398 5.94 19.89 55.39
N THR A 399 6.45 18.98 56.20
CA THR A 399 6.36 19.02 57.67
C THR A 399 7.76 18.86 58.25
N LEU A 400 8.20 19.82 59.07
CA LEU A 400 9.48 19.71 59.78
C LEU A 400 9.32 18.78 60.98
N LEU A 401 10.05 17.68 60.99
CA LEU A 401 10.06 16.71 62.09
C LEU A 401 10.96 17.20 63.23
N GLU A 402 10.68 16.75 64.45
CA GLU A 402 11.52 17.04 65.63
C GLU A 402 12.97 16.55 65.46
N SER A 403 13.17 15.52 64.64
CA SER A 403 14.48 14.98 64.23
C SER A 403 15.32 15.95 63.38
N GLY A 404 14.78 17.11 62.98
CA GLY A 404 15.45 18.05 62.09
C GLY A 404 15.38 17.66 60.61
N SER A 405 14.61 16.63 60.27
CA SER A 405 14.35 16.24 58.87
C SER A 405 13.05 16.86 58.36
N LEU A 406 12.98 17.13 57.05
CA LEU A 406 11.78 17.61 56.37
C LEU A 406 11.04 16.43 55.76
N ASP A 407 9.85 16.11 56.26
CA ASP A 407 8.96 15.13 55.65
C ASP A 407 8.14 15.80 54.55
N ASN A 408 8.29 15.32 53.32
CA ASN A 408 7.62 15.88 52.15
C ASN A 408 6.65 14.85 51.56
N GLN A 409 5.40 15.26 51.42
CA GLN A 409 4.36 14.55 50.70
C GLN A 409 4.18 15.25 49.35
N ILE A 410 4.79 14.68 48.31
CA ILE A 410 4.83 15.27 46.97
C ILE A 410 3.80 14.56 46.10
N LEU A 411 2.75 15.25 45.70
CA LEU A 411 1.75 14.72 44.77
C LEU A 411 2.19 15.02 43.34
N CYS A 412 2.43 13.97 42.57
CA CYS A 412 2.81 14.05 41.16
C CYS A 412 1.68 13.52 40.29
N ALA A 413 1.44 14.17 39.14
CA ALA A 413 0.59 13.65 38.08
C ALA A 413 1.49 13.17 36.93
N PHE A 414 1.25 11.95 36.46
CA PHE A 414 1.98 11.34 35.36
C PHE A 414 1.02 10.93 34.25
N HIS A 415 1.47 11.11 33.02
CA HIS A 415 0.82 10.64 31.82
C HIS A 415 1.81 9.79 31.01
N VAL A 416 1.48 8.52 30.85
CA VAL A 416 2.33 7.51 30.23
C VAL A 416 1.70 7.07 28.93
N ARG A 417 2.50 7.07 27.85
CA ARG A 417 2.11 6.56 26.53
C ARG A 417 3.00 5.39 26.15
N LEU A 418 2.37 4.27 25.83
CA LEU A 418 3.02 3.09 25.27
C LEU A 418 2.90 3.17 23.74
N LEU A 419 4.03 3.20 23.06
CA LEU A 419 4.13 3.39 21.61
C LEU A 419 4.75 2.16 20.95
N SER A 420 4.21 1.79 19.79
CA SER A 420 4.74 0.75 18.89
C SER A 420 5.30 1.43 17.66
N LEU A 421 6.58 1.20 17.36
CA LEU A 421 7.19 1.72 16.15
C LEU A 421 6.85 0.77 14.99
N GLU A 422 5.82 1.10 14.22
CA GLU A 422 5.27 0.20 13.18
C GLU A 422 5.47 0.77 11.79
N ARG A 423 5.72 -0.13 10.83
CA ARG A 423 5.68 0.19 9.40
C ARG A 423 4.23 0.28 8.95
N VAL A 424 3.86 1.40 8.38
CA VAL A 424 2.50 1.71 7.94
C VAL A 424 2.50 2.29 6.54
N ALA A 425 1.45 2.00 5.77
CA ALA A 425 1.21 2.60 4.46
C ALA A 425 0.44 3.92 4.64
N LEU A 426 1.16 5.04 4.71
CA LEU A 426 0.56 6.37 4.78
C LEU A 426 -0.06 6.73 3.44
N VAL A 427 -1.30 7.22 3.44
CA VAL A 427 -1.93 7.71 2.21
C VAL A 427 -1.24 9.02 1.78
N ALA A 428 -0.45 8.95 0.72
CA ALA A 428 0.38 10.05 0.22
C ALA A 428 0.48 10.03 -1.32
N GLY A 429 1.03 11.10 -1.91
CA GLY A 429 1.27 11.18 -3.36
C GLY A 429 0.14 11.87 -4.15
N PRO A 430 0.05 11.68 -5.49
CA PRO A 430 -0.90 12.40 -6.34
C PRO A 430 -2.37 12.12 -5.98
N THR A 431 -2.67 11.05 -5.25
CA THR A 431 -3.99 10.75 -4.66
C THR A 431 -4.45 11.81 -3.65
N LEU A 432 -3.53 12.47 -2.93
CA LEU A 432 -3.86 13.60 -2.04
C LEU A 432 -4.61 14.71 -2.78
N SER A 433 -4.30 14.94 -4.06
CA SER A 433 -4.94 16.00 -4.86
C SER A 433 -6.41 15.74 -5.15
N LYS A 434 -6.86 14.48 -5.03
CA LYS A 434 -8.25 14.04 -5.27
C LYS A 434 -9.05 13.88 -3.98
N ILE A 435 -8.38 13.76 -2.83
CA ILE A 435 -9.00 13.59 -1.52
C ILE A 435 -9.14 14.97 -0.88
N ARG A 436 -10.36 15.36 -0.53
CA ARG A 436 -10.57 16.57 0.26
C ARG A 436 -10.26 16.27 1.72
N SER A 437 -9.13 16.76 2.22
CA SER A 437 -8.65 16.42 3.56
C SER A 437 -7.91 17.58 4.23
N CYS A 438 -7.86 17.54 5.56
CA CYS A 438 -6.89 18.30 6.33
C CYS A 438 -5.57 17.52 6.35
N THR A 439 -4.46 18.20 6.10
CA THR A 439 -3.12 17.61 6.15
C THR A 439 -2.22 18.39 7.10
N GLN A 440 -1.28 17.68 7.71
CA GLN A 440 -0.21 18.27 8.51
C GLN A 440 1.14 17.75 8.05
N GLN A 441 2.17 18.58 8.12
CA GLN A 441 3.53 18.17 7.79
C GLN A 441 4.14 17.49 9.02
N ALA A 442 4.57 16.24 8.88
CA ALA A 442 5.11 15.45 9.97
C ALA A 442 6.44 14.81 9.58
N TRP A 443 7.38 14.75 10.54
CA TRP A 443 8.59 13.94 10.38
C TRP A 443 8.24 12.46 10.55
N VAL A 444 8.62 11.67 9.56
CA VAL A 444 8.47 10.21 9.53
C VAL A 444 9.74 9.55 9.00
N GLU A 445 9.90 8.26 9.26
CA GLU A 445 10.99 7.47 8.70
C GLU A 445 10.47 6.75 7.45
N GLU A 446 10.64 7.38 6.29
CA GLU A 446 10.23 6.85 4.99
C GLU A 446 11.10 5.64 4.60
N LEU A 447 10.46 4.55 4.17
CA LEU A 447 11.14 3.34 3.72
C LEU A 447 11.83 3.59 2.37
N VAL A 448 13.16 3.52 2.37
CA VAL A 448 14.00 3.67 1.18
C VAL A 448 14.15 2.34 0.44
N GLY A 449 14.23 1.25 1.20
CA GLY A 449 14.34 -0.08 0.62
C GLY A 449 14.34 -1.16 1.68
N GLN A 450 14.04 -2.37 1.23
CA GLN A 450 14.03 -3.55 2.08
C GLN A 450 14.62 -4.74 1.33
N GLN A 451 15.16 -5.70 2.07
CA GLN A 451 15.66 -6.93 1.51
C GLN A 451 15.51 -8.08 2.51
N HIS A 452 15.40 -9.30 1.98
CA HIS A 452 15.44 -10.52 2.76
C HIS A 452 16.60 -11.41 2.33
N TYR A 453 17.18 -12.15 3.26
CA TYR A 453 18.25 -13.11 3.01
C TYR A 453 18.08 -14.32 3.92
N ASN A 454 18.11 -15.50 3.33
CA ASN A 454 18.06 -16.75 4.07
C ASN A 454 19.46 -17.34 4.14
N MET A 455 19.86 -17.80 5.32
CA MET A 455 21.15 -18.46 5.54
C MET A 455 21.00 -19.74 6.37
N LEU A 456 21.98 -20.63 6.21
CA LEU A 456 22.12 -21.84 7.00
C LEU A 456 23.48 -21.77 7.71
N ILE A 457 23.47 -21.90 9.03
CA ILE A 457 24.66 -21.95 9.87
C ILE A 457 24.84 -23.39 10.33
N GLU A 458 26.04 -23.94 10.12
CA GLU A 458 26.40 -25.28 10.57
C GLU A 458 27.54 -25.20 11.57
N GLU A 459 27.35 -25.79 12.75
CA GLU A 459 28.39 -25.88 13.77
C GLU A 459 28.54 -27.31 14.27
N ILE A 460 29.79 -27.76 14.39
CA ILE A 460 30.13 -29.12 14.77
C ILE A 460 30.33 -29.16 16.28
N LEU A 461 29.44 -29.86 16.98
CA LEU A 461 29.49 -30.00 18.42
C LEU A 461 30.33 -31.22 18.81
N ALA A 462 31.35 -30.97 19.64
CA ALA A 462 32.05 -32.02 20.38
C ALA A 462 31.14 -32.52 21.52
N TRP A 463 30.30 -33.49 21.19
CA TRP A 463 29.34 -34.07 22.11
C TRP A 463 30.02 -35.21 22.89
N SER A 464 30.24 -35.04 24.21
CA SER A 464 30.89 -36.04 25.05
C SER A 464 30.01 -37.26 25.33
N ASP A 465 28.69 -37.05 25.35
CA ASP A 465 27.71 -38.03 25.80
C ASP A 465 26.93 -38.58 24.59
N GLN A 466 27.63 -39.34 23.73
CA GLN A 466 27.20 -39.69 22.37
C GLN A 466 25.90 -40.54 22.27
N GLU A 467 25.26 -40.87 23.39
CA GLU A 467 24.03 -41.68 23.45
C GLU A 467 22.85 -40.98 24.18
N GLY A 468 22.91 -39.67 24.40
CA GLY A 468 21.84 -38.93 25.07
C GLY A 468 20.59 -38.71 24.19
N LEU A 469 19.40 -38.81 24.78
CA LEU A 469 18.11 -38.52 24.10
C LEU A 469 17.80 -37.03 24.19
N ILE A 470 17.67 -36.35 23.05
CA ILE A 470 17.27 -34.94 22.99
C ILE A 470 15.78 -34.83 23.33
N LEU A 471 15.46 -33.99 24.30
CA LEU A 471 14.10 -33.75 24.79
C LEU A 471 13.46 -32.56 24.09
N ASP A 472 14.17 -31.43 24.08
CA ASP A 472 13.67 -30.16 23.56
C ASP A 472 14.83 -29.23 23.18
N TYR A 473 14.53 -28.16 22.46
CA TYR A 473 15.47 -27.09 22.18
C TYR A 473 14.80 -25.72 22.16
N ASN A 474 15.54 -24.69 22.56
CA ASN A 474 15.12 -23.30 22.48
C ASN A 474 16.12 -22.51 21.63
N VAL A 475 15.61 -21.56 20.84
CA VAL A 475 16.42 -20.73 19.94
C VAL A 475 16.01 -19.28 20.12
N GLN A 476 16.98 -18.44 20.48
CA GLN A 476 16.81 -16.99 20.63
C GLN A 476 17.80 -16.26 19.73
N PRO A 477 17.36 -15.75 18.57
CA PRO A 477 18.22 -14.92 17.74
C PRO A 477 18.37 -13.53 18.35
N ARG A 478 19.54 -12.93 18.19
CA ARG A 478 19.87 -11.57 18.63
C ARG A 478 20.62 -10.84 17.53
N VAL A 479 20.27 -9.58 17.32
CA VAL A 479 21.01 -8.66 16.45
C VAL A 479 21.96 -7.83 17.33
N HIS A 480 23.25 -7.82 17.00
CA HIS A 480 24.24 -7.01 17.72
C HIS A 480 24.45 -5.65 17.06
N GLY A 481 24.38 -5.58 15.74
CA GLY A 481 24.53 -4.31 15.04
C GLY A 481 24.21 -4.40 13.56
N ALA A 482 23.89 -3.23 13.01
CA ALA A 482 23.65 -3.02 11.60
C ALA A 482 24.32 -1.71 11.15
N HIS A 483 24.89 -1.71 9.95
CA HIS A 483 25.57 -0.55 9.37
C HIS A 483 25.19 -0.38 7.90
N VAL A 484 24.72 0.82 7.54
CA VAL A 484 24.34 1.16 6.17
C VAL A 484 25.57 1.64 5.40
N GLY A 485 25.93 0.90 4.36
CA GLY A 485 26.90 1.31 3.36
C GLY A 485 26.23 1.78 2.07
N TYR A 486 27.03 2.13 1.07
CA TYR A 486 26.51 2.46 -0.25
C TYR A 486 25.96 1.21 -0.95
N GLY A 487 24.64 1.19 -1.17
CA GLY A 487 23.93 0.10 -1.84
C GLY A 487 23.76 -1.18 -1.02
N VAL A 488 24.21 -1.18 0.24
CA VAL A 488 24.25 -2.39 1.08
C VAL A 488 23.95 -2.10 2.55
N LEU A 489 23.35 -3.07 3.24
CA LEU A 489 23.18 -3.09 4.69
C LEU A 489 23.96 -4.27 5.26
N PHE A 490 24.98 -3.99 6.07
CA PHE A 490 25.74 -5.00 6.80
C PHE A 490 25.10 -5.24 8.16
N CYS A 491 24.83 -6.50 8.50
CA CYS A 491 24.25 -6.85 9.79
C CYS A 491 24.94 -8.08 10.38
N HIS A 492 25.00 -8.11 11.71
CA HIS A 492 25.60 -9.22 12.44
C HIS A 492 24.93 -9.41 13.80
N GLY A 493 25.07 -10.61 14.34
CA GLY A 493 24.48 -10.99 15.60
C GLY A 493 24.88 -12.39 16.04
N GLU A 494 24.09 -12.94 16.96
CA GLU A 494 24.25 -14.30 17.44
C GLU A 494 22.91 -15.01 17.53
N ILE A 495 22.92 -16.34 17.49
CA ILE A 495 21.77 -17.18 17.82
C ILE A 495 22.14 -17.97 19.05
N GLN A 496 21.44 -17.71 20.15
CA GLN A 496 21.56 -18.48 21.37
C GLN A 496 20.67 -19.71 21.25
N ALA A 497 21.27 -20.89 21.28
CA ALA A 497 20.57 -22.17 21.21
C ALA A 497 20.78 -22.95 22.52
N SER A 498 19.70 -23.35 23.17
CA SER A 498 19.72 -24.22 24.34
C SER A 498 19.16 -25.59 23.94
N ILE A 499 19.92 -26.66 24.16
CA ILE A 499 19.51 -28.04 23.87
C ILE A 499 19.35 -28.78 25.20
N TYR A 500 18.14 -29.31 25.42
CA TYR A 500 17.80 -30.10 26.59
C TYR A 500 17.85 -31.59 26.22
N TYR A 501 18.59 -32.39 26.98
CA TYR A 501 18.79 -33.82 26.69
C TYR A 501 18.94 -34.65 27.98
N LEU A 502 18.62 -35.93 27.90
CA LEU A 502 18.93 -36.93 28.92
C LEU A 502 20.31 -37.53 28.66
N SER A 503 21.18 -37.50 29.66
CA SER A 503 22.48 -38.16 29.61
C SER A 503 22.35 -39.70 29.67
N ILE A 504 23.47 -40.39 29.45
CA ILE A 504 23.57 -41.85 29.63
C ILE A 504 23.32 -42.24 31.11
N SER A 505 23.62 -41.33 32.06
CA SER A 505 23.32 -41.47 33.49
C SER A 505 21.85 -41.20 33.84
N GLN A 506 20.96 -40.94 32.86
CA GLN A 506 19.55 -40.55 33.06
C GLN A 506 19.38 -39.22 33.81
N GLU A 507 20.33 -38.30 33.65
CA GLU A 507 20.26 -36.95 34.22
C GLU A 507 19.79 -35.96 33.16
N GLU A 508 18.85 -35.08 33.52
CA GLU A 508 18.42 -33.98 32.67
C GLU A 508 19.52 -32.93 32.59
N CYS A 509 20.02 -32.71 31.38
CA CYS A 509 21.11 -31.79 31.09
C CYS A 509 20.65 -30.69 30.13
N CYS A 510 21.20 -29.50 30.29
CA CYS A 510 21.05 -28.38 29.34
C CYS A 510 22.43 -27.96 28.84
N ARG A 511 22.57 -27.80 27.52
CA ARG A 511 23.75 -27.20 26.89
C ARG A 511 23.35 -25.97 26.10
N GLU A 512 24.07 -24.88 26.31
CA GLU A 512 23.88 -23.62 25.60
C GLU A 512 25.01 -23.39 24.59
N PHE A 513 24.64 -22.86 23.43
CA PHE A 513 25.52 -22.55 22.30
C PHE A 513 25.21 -21.15 21.79
N SER A 514 26.24 -20.46 21.31
CA SER A 514 26.07 -19.20 20.58
C SER A 514 26.62 -19.39 19.17
N LEU A 515 25.76 -19.20 18.16
CA LEU A 515 26.10 -19.29 16.76
C LEU A 515 26.19 -17.87 16.17
N PRO A 516 27.40 -17.34 15.90
CA PRO A 516 27.54 -16.01 15.31
C PRO A 516 27.07 -16.01 13.86
N TRP A 517 26.43 -14.92 13.43
CA TRP A 517 25.98 -14.74 12.06
C TRP A 517 26.33 -13.37 11.53
N GLN A 518 26.55 -13.30 10.22
CA GLN A 518 26.77 -12.06 9.48
C GLN A 518 26.11 -12.15 8.11
N ALA A 519 25.44 -11.09 7.70
CA ALA A 519 24.81 -10.97 6.39
C ALA A 519 25.06 -9.59 5.77
N THR A 520 25.03 -9.56 4.44
CA THR A 520 25.09 -8.32 3.65
C THR A 520 23.88 -8.29 2.73
N LEU A 521 22.98 -7.34 2.96
CA LEU A 521 21.75 -7.18 2.19
C LEU A 521 21.94 -6.13 1.11
N SER A 522 21.68 -6.47 -0.15
CA SER A 522 21.77 -5.53 -1.27
C SER A 522 20.52 -4.64 -1.34
N ILE A 523 20.67 -3.37 -0.98
CA ILE A 523 19.61 -2.35 -0.98
C ILE A 523 20.13 -1.16 -1.81
N PRO A 524 19.82 -1.08 -3.12
CA PRO A 524 20.47 -0.13 -4.03
C PRO A 524 20.39 1.35 -3.63
N ALA A 525 19.32 1.75 -2.95
CA ALA A 525 19.10 3.13 -2.51
C ALA A 525 19.73 3.45 -1.13
N ALA A 526 20.40 2.48 -0.50
CA ALA A 526 21.09 2.68 0.77
C ALA A 526 22.31 3.60 0.61
N VAL A 527 22.44 4.57 1.51
CA VAL A 527 23.62 5.43 1.65
C VAL A 527 23.98 5.56 3.13
N PRO A 528 25.27 5.79 3.47
CA PRO A 528 25.67 6.03 4.85
C PRO A 528 24.87 7.16 5.51
N GLY A 529 24.54 7.00 6.80
CA GLY A 529 23.73 7.95 7.57
C GLY A 529 22.22 7.68 7.57
N LEU A 530 21.73 6.74 6.75
CA LEU A 530 20.34 6.28 6.82
C LEU A 530 20.10 5.38 8.04
N ILE A 531 18.83 5.28 8.45
CA ILE A 531 18.40 4.51 9.63
C ILE A 531 18.15 3.07 9.20
N SER A 532 18.70 2.09 9.92
CA SER A 532 18.51 0.67 9.61
C SER A 532 17.72 -0.07 10.67
N GLU A 533 16.94 -1.05 10.25
CA GLU A 533 16.27 -2.03 11.10
C GLU A 533 16.55 -3.43 10.56
N VAL A 534 16.82 -4.37 11.45
CA VAL A 534 17.10 -5.75 11.08
C VAL A 534 16.29 -6.64 12.00
N ASP A 535 15.56 -7.55 11.39
CA ASP A 535 14.84 -8.62 12.06
C ASP A 535 15.40 -9.97 11.61
N ILE A 536 15.37 -10.94 12.51
CA ILE A 536 15.90 -12.27 12.27
C ILE A 536 15.00 -13.31 12.92
N GLU A 537 14.52 -14.23 12.09
CA GLU A 537 13.85 -15.44 12.54
C GLU A 537 14.84 -16.59 12.42
N ALA A 538 15.00 -17.37 13.49
CA ALA A 538 15.90 -18.52 13.50
C ALA A 538 15.18 -19.78 14.00
N SER A 539 15.49 -20.91 13.38
CA SER A 539 15.01 -22.22 13.81
C SER A 539 16.13 -23.26 13.67
N LEU A 540 16.17 -24.22 14.60
CA LEU A 540 17.06 -25.37 14.46
C LEU A 540 16.41 -26.40 13.54
N LEU A 541 17.19 -26.92 12.61
CA LEU A 541 16.82 -28.09 11.82
C LEU A 541 16.94 -29.35 12.68
N PRO A 542 16.25 -30.45 12.30
CA PRO A 542 16.29 -31.71 13.03
C PRO A 542 17.72 -32.18 13.29
N LEU A 543 18.04 -32.35 14.58
CA LEU A 543 19.34 -32.85 15.04
C LEU A 543 19.49 -34.31 14.64
N SER A 544 20.49 -34.60 13.80
CA SER A 544 20.80 -35.96 13.38
C SER A 544 21.91 -36.51 14.29
N VAL A 545 21.55 -37.33 15.28
CA VAL A 545 22.54 -38.05 16.09
C VAL A 545 23.06 -39.23 15.27
N ALA A 546 24.32 -39.17 14.84
CA ALA A 546 24.95 -40.29 14.15
C ALA A 546 25.17 -41.43 15.15
N LYS A 547 24.74 -42.64 14.80
CA LYS A 547 24.80 -43.83 15.66
C LYS A 547 26.23 -44.36 15.93
N ASP A 548 27.24 -43.77 15.29
CA ASP A 548 28.59 -44.33 15.19
C ASP A 548 29.67 -43.40 15.77
N GLY A 549 29.30 -42.49 16.67
CA GLY A 549 30.23 -41.58 17.35
C GLY A 549 30.74 -40.40 16.50
N SER A 550 30.09 -40.12 15.37
CA SER A 550 30.33 -38.91 14.57
C SER A 550 29.85 -37.66 15.33
N PRO A 551 30.50 -36.51 15.13
CA PRO A 551 30.11 -35.29 15.83
C PRO A 551 28.70 -34.83 15.42
N VAL A 552 27.95 -34.32 16.38
CA VAL A 552 26.60 -33.78 16.14
C VAL A 552 26.74 -32.44 15.40
N VAL A 553 26.14 -32.33 14.22
CA VAL A 553 26.11 -31.08 13.45
C VAL A 553 24.84 -30.32 13.81
N LEU A 554 25.01 -29.19 14.50
CA LEU A 554 23.95 -28.24 14.77
C LEU A 554 23.71 -27.41 13.49
N ARG A 555 22.47 -27.38 13.01
CA ARG A 555 22.08 -26.61 11.83
C ARG A 555 21.01 -25.61 12.19
N ALA A 556 21.30 -24.32 12.05
CA ALA A 556 20.33 -23.24 12.26
C ALA A 556 19.96 -22.61 10.90
N ALA A 557 18.67 -22.64 10.57
CA ALA A 557 18.12 -21.92 9.43
C ALA A 557 17.65 -20.54 9.89
N CYS A 558 18.12 -19.50 9.21
CA CYS A 558 17.85 -18.11 9.58
C CYS A 558 17.25 -17.36 8.40
N ALA A 559 16.18 -16.61 8.66
CA ALA A 559 15.60 -15.66 7.72
C ALA A 559 15.84 -14.24 8.25
N ILE A 560 16.71 -13.50 7.59
CA ILE A 560 17.09 -12.14 7.96
C ILE A 560 16.32 -11.18 7.06
N LYS A 561 15.65 -10.21 7.65
CA LYS A 561 14.96 -9.12 6.96
C LYS A 561 15.61 -7.80 7.38
N GLY A 562 15.92 -6.96 6.41
CA GLY A 562 16.51 -5.65 6.66
C GLY A 562 15.75 -4.55 5.95
N TRP A 563 15.60 -3.43 6.65
CA TRP A 563 14.96 -2.22 6.18
C TRP A 563 15.92 -1.03 6.35
N VAL A 564 15.86 -0.12 5.40
CA VAL A 564 16.59 1.15 5.44
C VAL A 564 15.58 2.27 5.26
N TYR A 565 15.65 3.25 6.14
CA TYR A 565 14.74 4.40 6.19
C TYR A 565 15.52 5.71 6.09
N ARG A 566 14.83 6.73 5.58
CA ARG A 566 15.29 8.11 5.62
C ARG A 566 14.32 8.96 6.43
N SER A 567 14.85 9.88 7.22
CA SER A 567 14.02 10.90 7.85
C SER A 567 13.49 11.84 6.76
N ALA A 568 12.16 11.97 6.68
CA ALA A 568 11.50 12.82 5.70
C ALA A 568 10.32 13.56 6.32
N VAL A 569 10.05 14.76 5.82
CA VAL A 569 8.83 15.51 6.12
C VAL A 569 7.77 15.13 5.09
N VAL A 570 6.66 14.55 5.55
CA VAL A 570 5.58 14.04 4.70
C VAL A 570 4.25 14.67 5.11
N PRO A 571 3.38 15.04 4.15
CA PRO A 571 2.02 15.45 4.45
C PRO A 571 1.19 14.24 4.90
N VAL A 572 0.77 14.22 6.17
CA VAL A 572 -0.14 13.20 6.71
C VAL A 572 -1.58 13.71 6.71
N ILE A 573 -2.54 12.89 6.27
CA ILE A 573 -3.96 13.21 6.37
C ILE A 573 -4.42 13.02 7.81
N THR A 574 -4.99 14.08 8.41
CA THR A 574 -5.51 14.06 9.79
C THR A 574 -7.03 14.07 9.85
N GLU A 575 -7.70 14.45 8.77
CA GLU A 575 -9.16 14.51 8.71
C GLU A 575 -9.63 14.42 7.25
N LEU A 576 -10.74 13.71 7.00
CA LEU A 576 -11.44 13.71 5.72
C LEU A 576 -12.56 14.74 5.75
N LEU A 577 -12.56 15.65 4.78
CA LEU A 577 -13.62 16.64 4.62
C LEU A 577 -14.74 16.07 3.73
N PRO A 578 -16.01 16.44 3.97
CA PRO A 578 -17.10 16.00 3.12
C PRO A 578 -16.85 16.41 1.66
N ALA A 579 -17.03 15.45 0.76
CA ALA A 579 -17.03 15.70 -0.67
C ALA A 579 -18.10 16.74 -0.98
N LYS A 580 -17.79 17.73 -1.83
CA LYS A 580 -18.85 18.48 -2.51
C LYS A 580 -19.61 17.45 -3.36
N GLU A 581 -20.93 17.51 -3.38
CA GLU A 581 -21.74 16.73 -4.33
C GLU A 581 -21.15 16.90 -5.74
N GLU A 582 -20.45 15.88 -6.24
CA GLU A 582 -19.94 15.88 -7.59
C GLU A 582 -21.15 15.83 -8.51
N VAL A 583 -21.32 16.90 -9.29
CA VAL A 583 -22.43 17.07 -10.24
C VAL A 583 -22.39 15.93 -11.25
N ASP A 584 -23.51 15.21 -11.37
CA ASP A 584 -23.70 14.15 -12.36
C ASP A 584 -23.20 14.59 -13.74
N CYS A 585 -22.26 13.85 -14.34
CA CYS A 585 -21.79 14.12 -15.69
C CYS A 585 -22.87 13.68 -16.70
N PRO A 586 -23.48 14.60 -17.48
CA PRO A 586 -24.56 14.24 -18.39
C PRO A 586 -24.03 13.41 -19.55
N VAL A 587 -24.67 12.27 -19.82
CA VAL A 587 -24.35 11.42 -20.97
C VAL A 587 -24.69 12.13 -22.29
N ILE A 588 -23.70 12.31 -23.16
CA ILE A 588 -23.85 12.98 -24.45
C ILE A 588 -24.37 12.02 -25.53
N ALA A 589 -23.85 10.78 -25.55
CA ALA A 589 -24.23 9.75 -26.51
C ALA A 589 -23.96 8.33 -25.97
N VAL A 590 -24.63 7.33 -26.53
CA VAL A 590 -24.40 5.91 -26.25
C VAL A 590 -24.08 5.21 -27.57
N ILE A 591 -23.04 4.38 -27.57
CA ILE A 591 -22.60 3.56 -28.70
C ILE A 591 -22.91 2.12 -28.31
N ASN A 592 -23.94 1.55 -28.95
CA ASN A 592 -24.32 0.15 -28.80
C ASN A 592 -24.26 -0.52 -30.17
N GLN A 593 -23.07 -0.95 -30.57
CA GLN A 593 -22.76 -1.43 -31.91
C GLN A 593 -22.04 -2.78 -31.86
N GLU A 594 -22.37 -3.66 -32.79
CA GLU A 594 -21.70 -4.94 -32.96
C GLU A 594 -20.50 -4.78 -33.90
N ALA A 595 -19.40 -5.44 -33.56
CA ALA A 595 -18.22 -5.54 -34.39
C ALA A 595 -17.84 -7.02 -34.55
N GLU A 596 -17.56 -7.44 -35.78
CA GLU A 596 -17.11 -8.81 -36.06
C GLU A 596 -15.60 -8.82 -36.30
N LEU A 597 -14.89 -9.64 -35.52
CA LEU A 597 -13.47 -9.92 -35.72
C LEU A 597 -13.30 -11.31 -36.30
N GLU A 598 -12.77 -11.36 -37.52
CA GLU A 598 -12.35 -12.62 -38.13
C GLU A 598 -10.92 -12.99 -37.73
N VAL A 599 -10.75 -14.17 -37.13
CA VAL A 599 -9.45 -14.67 -36.68
C VAL A 599 -9.12 -16.01 -37.31
N LEU A 600 -7.92 -16.10 -37.89
CA LEU A 600 -7.34 -17.35 -38.39
C LEU A 600 -6.34 -17.93 -37.39
N ILE A 601 -6.69 -19.08 -36.80
CA ILE A 601 -5.93 -19.76 -35.76
C ILE A 601 -5.22 -21.00 -36.33
N LYS A 602 -3.96 -21.27 -35.94
CA LYS A 602 -3.20 -22.45 -36.38
C LYS A 602 -2.67 -23.22 -35.16
N PRO A 603 -3.48 -24.08 -34.51
CA PRO A 603 -3.02 -24.81 -33.34
C PRO A 603 -1.97 -25.87 -33.72
N ARG A 604 -1.03 -26.13 -32.82
CA ARG A 604 0.03 -27.13 -33.04
C ARG A 604 -0.57 -28.53 -33.12
N ARG A 605 -0.29 -29.30 -34.18
CA ARG A 605 -0.74 -30.70 -34.37
C ARG A 605 -2.27 -30.91 -34.44
N TRP A 606 -3.04 -29.87 -34.77
CA TRP A 606 -4.50 -29.96 -34.94
C TRP A 606 -4.92 -30.56 -36.30
N TRP A 607 -6.04 -31.31 -36.31
CA TRP A 607 -6.62 -31.94 -37.50
C TRP A 607 -8.13 -31.62 -37.65
N PRO A 608 -8.65 -31.51 -38.89
CA PRO A 608 -10.06 -31.17 -39.15
C PRO A 608 -11.13 -32.12 -38.56
N GLY A 609 -10.73 -33.29 -38.07
CA GLY A 609 -11.62 -34.27 -37.43
C GLY A 609 -11.59 -34.27 -35.90
N TYR A 610 -10.89 -33.32 -35.28
CA TYR A 610 -10.84 -33.22 -33.82
C TYR A 610 -12.04 -32.44 -33.30
N GLU A 611 -12.64 -32.93 -32.22
CA GLU A 611 -13.58 -32.12 -31.45
C GLU A 611 -12.80 -30.92 -30.91
N THR A 612 -13.31 -29.72 -31.10
CA THR A 612 -12.58 -28.51 -30.76
C THR A 612 -13.54 -27.43 -30.29
N THR A 613 -13.11 -26.69 -29.28
CA THR A 613 -13.87 -25.61 -28.66
C THR A 613 -12.99 -24.37 -28.62
N VAL A 614 -13.57 -23.20 -28.91
CA VAL A 614 -12.85 -21.94 -28.89
C VAL A 614 -13.56 -21.03 -27.90
N THR A 615 -12.80 -20.45 -26.97
CA THR A 615 -13.25 -19.35 -26.13
C THR A 615 -12.40 -18.13 -26.42
N ALA A 616 -13.00 -16.95 -26.27
CA ALA A 616 -12.36 -15.67 -26.52
C ALA A 616 -12.66 -14.73 -25.33
N GLU A 617 -11.68 -13.93 -24.95
CA GLU A 617 -11.76 -12.98 -23.85
C GLU A 617 -11.01 -11.70 -24.25
N VAL A 618 -11.59 -10.53 -24.01
CA VAL A 618 -10.95 -9.23 -24.26
C VAL A 618 -10.19 -8.82 -23.01
N LYS A 619 -8.87 -8.59 -23.11
CA LYS A 619 -7.99 -8.36 -21.93
C LYS A 619 -7.81 -6.90 -21.52
N ALA A 620 -7.98 -5.95 -22.44
CA ALA A 620 -8.13 -4.50 -22.20
C ALA A 620 -8.40 -3.78 -23.54
N VAL A 621 -9.10 -2.64 -23.52
CA VAL A 621 -9.35 -1.80 -24.72
C VAL A 621 -9.05 -0.34 -24.41
N HIS A 622 -8.19 0.27 -25.20
CA HIS A 622 -7.91 1.70 -25.17
C HIS A 622 -8.79 2.42 -26.19
N TRP A 623 -9.58 3.39 -25.73
CA TRP A 623 -10.49 4.16 -26.58
C TRP A 623 -9.88 5.52 -26.96
N GLN A 624 -9.99 5.87 -28.24
CA GLN A 624 -9.64 7.17 -28.79
C GLN A 624 -10.85 7.79 -29.46
N ILE A 625 -11.08 9.08 -29.22
CA ILE A 625 -12.21 9.81 -29.78
C ILE A 625 -11.73 10.64 -30.95
N GLY A 626 -12.14 10.24 -32.14
CA GLY A 626 -11.95 11.00 -33.38
C GLY A 626 -13.08 11.99 -33.62
N LEU A 627 -13.11 12.57 -34.81
CA LEU A 627 -14.20 13.42 -35.26
C LEU A 627 -15.31 12.51 -35.79
N GLU A 628 -16.46 12.47 -35.11
CA GLU A 628 -17.60 11.59 -35.44
C GLU A 628 -17.34 10.07 -35.33
N GLU A 629 -16.20 9.66 -34.78
CA GLU A 629 -15.83 8.25 -34.60
C GLU A 629 -15.15 7.98 -33.26
N VAL A 630 -15.20 6.72 -32.84
CA VAL A 630 -14.51 6.20 -31.66
C VAL A 630 -13.73 4.96 -32.06
N VAL A 631 -12.43 4.97 -31.80
CA VAL A 631 -11.52 3.88 -32.13
C VAL A 631 -11.12 3.14 -30.85
N GLY A 632 -11.31 1.83 -30.80
CA GLY A 632 -10.91 0.95 -29.72
C GLY A 632 -9.74 0.06 -30.14
N MET A 633 -8.61 0.17 -29.45
CA MET A 633 -7.45 -0.68 -29.64
C MET A 633 -7.28 -1.61 -28.43
N GLY A 634 -7.33 -2.92 -28.64
CA GLY A 634 -7.30 -3.89 -27.54
C GLY A 634 -6.58 -5.18 -27.85
N GLU A 635 -6.60 -6.10 -26.90
CA GLU A 635 -6.05 -7.44 -27.04
C GLU A 635 -7.12 -8.51 -26.82
N LEU A 636 -7.21 -9.46 -27.74
CA LEU A 636 -8.10 -10.60 -27.70
C LEU A 636 -7.30 -11.86 -27.33
N SER A 637 -7.63 -12.44 -26.18
CA SER A 637 -7.11 -13.73 -25.72
C SER A 637 -8.01 -14.86 -26.23
N LEU A 638 -7.42 -15.79 -26.95
CA LEU A 638 -8.09 -16.93 -27.56
C LEU A 638 -7.59 -18.21 -26.92
N THR A 639 -8.50 -19.01 -26.39
CA THR A 639 -8.21 -20.36 -25.88
C THR A 639 -8.89 -21.38 -26.79
N VAL A 640 -8.10 -22.27 -27.37
CA VAL A 640 -8.58 -23.37 -28.21
C VAL A 640 -8.30 -24.68 -27.51
N THR A 641 -9.34 -25.44 -27.19
CA THR A 641 -9.24 -26.80 -26.67
C THR A 641 -9.60 -27.81 -27.76
N TYR A 642 -8.81 -28.86 -27.96
CA TYR A 642 -9.08 -29.88 -28.99
C TYR A 642 -8.65 -31.27 -28.56
N ALA A 643 -9.41 -32.29 -28.99
CA ALA A 643 -9.12 -33.69 -28.71
C ALA A 643 -9.40 -34.59 -29.93
N ALA A 644 -8.59 -35.64 -30.09
CA ALA A 644 -8.93 -36.76 -30.97
C ALA A 644 -10.06 -37.60 -30.33
N PRO A 645 -10.86 -38.35 -31.11
CA PRO A 645 -12.01 -39.13 -30.59
C PRO A 645 -11.70 -40.11 -29.44
N GLN A 646 -10.42 -40.47 -29.23
CA GLN A 646 -9.93 -41.32 -28.14
C GLN A 646 -8.65 -40.75 -27.49
N GLY A 647 -8.35 -39.46 -27.68
CA GLY A 647 -7.10 -38.82 -27.27
C GLY A 647 -7.25 -37.92 -26.04
N SER A 648 -6.12 -37.54 -25.45
CA SER A 648 -6.09 -36.53 -24.39
C SER A 648 -6.45 -35.13 -24.90
N LEU A 649 -7.18 -34.38 -24.09
CA LEU A 649 -7.55 -32.99 -24.36
C LEU A 649 -6.28 -32.11 -24.41
N GLN A 650 -6.10 -31.39 -25.50
CA GLN A 650 -5.02 -30.42 -25.65
C GLN A 650 -5.58 -28.99 -25.59
N ARG A 651 -4.81 -28.09 -25.00
CA ARG A 651 -5.14 -26.67 -24.85
C ARG A 651 -4.07 -25.82 -25.54
N TRP A 652 -4.51 -24.77 -26.21
CA TRP A 652 -3.65 -23.79 -26.84
C TRP A 652 -4.20 -22.38 -26.58
N ASP A 653 -3.33 -21.48 -26.14
CA ASP A 653 -3.67 -20.10 -25.81
C ASP A 653 -2.87 -19.14 -26.71
N GLU A 654 -3.51 -18.09 -27.24
CA GLU A 654 -2.88 -17.02 -28.03
C GLU A 654 -3.52 -15.67 -27.69
N VAL A 655 -2.72 -14.60 -27.72
CA VAL A 655 -3.21 -13.23 -27.57
C VAL A 655 -2.94 -12.47 -28.86
N ARG A 656 -3.94 -11.76 -29.39
CA ARG A 656 -3.81 -10.94 -30.61
C ARG A 656 -4.31 -9.51 -30.39
N PRO A 657 -3.59 -8.50 -30.88
CA PRO A 657 -4.10 -7.15 -30.91
C PRO A 657 -5.25 -7.02 -31.94
N PHE A 658 -6.19 -6.13 -31.67
CA PHE A 658 -7.25 -5.73 -32.60
C PHE A 658 -7.50 -4.21 -32.53
N GLU A 659 -8.10 -3.70 -33.60
CA GLU A 659 -8.56 -2.31 -33.72
C GLU A 659 -9.99 -2.31 -34.26
N LEU A 660 -10.88 -1.54 -33.63
CA LEU A 660 -12.29 -1.40 -34.01
C LEU A 660 -12.66 0.07 -34.09
N THR A 661 -13.49 0.43 -35.07
CA THR A 661 -14.00 1.79 -35.22
C THR A 661 -15.51 1.79 -35.16
N PHE A 662 -16.07 2.64 -34.30
CA PHE A 662 -17.50 2.83 -34.12
C PHE A 662 -17.90 4.25 -34.55
N VAL A 663 -18.96 4.35 -35.34
CA VAL A 663 -19.47 5.64 -35.81
C VAL A 663 -20.29 6.28 -34.69
N CYS A 664 -19.93 7.51 -34.29
CA CYS A 664 -20.63 8.26 -33.26
C CYS A 664 -20.67 9.76 -33.65
N PRO A 665 -21.77 10.26 -34.26
CA PRO A 665 -21.86 11.64 -34.76
C PRO A 665 -21.65 12.73 -33.71
N LYS A 666 -21.82 12.41 -32.43
CA LYS A 666 -21.59 13.32 -31.31
C LYS A 666 -20.16 13.25 -30.76
N ALA A 667 -19.28 12.41 -31.32
CA ALA A 667 -17.88 12.29 -30.90
C ALA A 667 -17.08 13.52 -31.37
N GLN A 668 -16.38 14.15 -30.42
CA GLN A 668 -15.46 15.25 -30.67
C GLN A 668 -14.20 15.07 -29.82
N PRO A 669 -13.01 15.43 -30.33
CA PRO A 669 -11.78 15.40 -29.56
C PRO A 669 -11.91 16.21 -28.26
N GLY A 670 -11.41 15.65 -27.15
CA GLY A 670 -11.49 16.27 -25.82
C GLY A 670 -12.69 15.85 -24.97
N ARG A 671 -13.63 15.08 -25.53
CA ARG A 671 -14.70 14.41 -24.75
C ARG A 671 -14.15 13.17 -24.04
N ARG A 672 -14.92 12.62 -23.11
CA ARG A 672 -14.55 11.36 -22.42
C ARG A 672 -15.40 10.23 -22.96
N ILE A 673 -14.82 9.03 -23.06
CA ILE A 673 -15.56 7.84 -23.45
C ILE A 673 -15.29 6.72 -22.45
N CYS A 674 -16.36 6.02 -22.09
CA CYS A 674 -16.40 5.08 -20.99
C CYS A 674 -17.32 3.91 -21.37
N GLY A 675 -16.91 2.66 -21.16
CA GLY A 675 -17.80 1.51 -21.40
C GLY A 675 -17.05 0.23 -21.73
N ASN A 676 -17.83 -0.83 -22.03
CA ASN A 676 -17.32 -2.19 -22.17
C ASN A 676 -17.39 -2.68 -23.62
N LEU A 677 -16.52 -3.65 -23.92
CA LEU A 677 -16.56 -4.43 -25.15
C LEU A 677 -16.64 -5.91 -24.77
N GLU A 678 -17.81 -6.51 -24.93
CA GLU A 678 -18.08 -7.87 -24.48
C GLU A 678 -18.14 -8.85 -25.66
N VAL A 679 -17.67 -10.08 -25.45
CA VAL A 679 -17.81 -11.16 -26.42
C VAL A 679 -19.26 -11.66 -26.38
N LYS A 680 -20.03 -11.32 -27.40
CA LYS A 680 -21.45 -11.70 -27.50
C LYS A 680 -21.59 -13.14 -28.00
N GLU A 681 -20.86 -13.49 -29.05
CA GLU A 681 -20.90 -14.82 -29.63
C GLU A 681 -19.58 -15.16 -30.34
N ILE A 682 -19.29 -16.46 -30.40
CA ILE A 682 -18.15 -17.02 -31.14
C ILE A 682 -18.74 -18.01 -32.15
N LEU A 683 -18.73 -17.64 -33.43
CA LEU A 683 -19.21 -18.48 -34.52
C LEU A 683 -18.04 -19.33 -35.05
N ARG A 684 -18.25 -20.65 -35.18
CA ARG A 684 -17.26 -21.66 -35.64
C ARG A 684 -17.95 -22.60 -36.64
N GLN A 685 -17.37 -23.17 -37.70
CA GLN A 685 -16.07 -23.03 -38.38
C GLN A 685 -16.13 -23.85 -39.70
N GLU A 686 -15.50 -23.41 -40.79
CA GLU A 686 -15.16 -24.30 -41.92
C GLU A 686 -13.65 -24.65 -41.90
N ALA A 687 -13.30 -25.90 -42.20
CA ALA A 687 -11.93 -26.31 -42.43
C ALA A 687 -11.55 -26.02 -43.89
N MET A 688 -10.74 -25.00 -44.13
CA MET A 688 -10.26 -24.70 -45.49
C MET A 688 -8.82 -25.19 -45.72
N LYS A 689 -8.59 -25.76 -46.90
CA LYS A 689 -7.27 -25.98 -47.51
C LYS A 689 -7.21 -25.03 -48.69
N LYS A 690 -6.35 -24.00 -48.65
CA LYS A 690 -6.24 -23.01 -49.75
C LYS A 690 -4.94 -23.23 -50.52
N ASP A 691 -5.05 -23.43 -51.83
CA ASP A 691 -3.92 -23.44 -52.77
C ASP A 691 -3.82 -22.05 -53.46
N ALA A 692 -2.69 -21.36 -53.26
CA ALA A 692 -2.19 -20.12 -53.90
C ALA A 692 -2.95 -18.76 -53.70
N PRO A 693 -2.37 -17.61 -54.13
CA PRO A 693 -1.16 -16.94 -53.65
C PRO A 693 -1.49 -15.63 -52.88
N GLY A 694 -0.78 -15.36 -51.78
CA GLY A 694 -0.94 -14.16 -50.94
C GLY A 694 -0.10 -14.25 -49.66
N ARG A 695 -0.01 -13.16 -48.87
CA ARG A 695 0.84 -13.03 -47.65
C ARG A 695 0.44 -13.94 -46.46
N THR A 696 -0.45 -14.91 -46.65
CA THR A 696 -0.82 -15.87 -45.61
C THR A 696 -0.03 -17.19 -45.77
N PRO A 697 0.52 -17.75 -44.68
CA PRO A 697 1.31 -18.97 -44.76
C PRO A 697 0.45 -20.18 -45.19
N GLN A 698 1.06 -21.16 -45.86
CA GLN A 698 0.40 -22.42 -46.22
C GLN A 698 0.10 -23.26 -44.96
N GLY A 699 -1.07 -23.93 -44.91
CA GLY A 699 -1.44 -24.82 -43.80
C GLY A 699 -2.95 -25.04 -43.63
N ARG A 700 -3.31 -25.78 -42.57
CA ARG A 700 -4.70 -25.93 -42.10
C ARG A 700 -4.95 -24.95 -40.96
N TYR A 701 -6.11 -24.30 -40.97
CA TYR A 701 -6.46 -23.22 -40.05
C TYR A 701 -7.86 -23.41 -39.47
N ILE A 702 -8.07 -22.74 -38.36
CA ILE A 702 -9.35 -22.52 -37.72
C ILE A 702 -9.80 -21.09 -37.98
N ARG A 703 -10.87 -20.89 -38.78
CA ARG A 703 -11.48 -19.56 -38.99
C ARG A 703 -12.58 -19.33 -37.96
N VAL A 704 -12.39 -18.35 -37.09
CA VAL A 704 -13.34 -17.99 -36.03
C VAL A 704 -13.83 -16.58 -36.28
N SER A 705 -15.15 -16.39 -36.25
CA SER A 705 -15.76 -15.06 -36.20
C SER A 705 -16.15 -14.78 -34.76
N VAL A 706 -15.51 -13.79 -34.14
CA VAL A 706 -15.82 -13.32 -32.78
C VAL A 706 -16.66 -12.06 -32.92
N VAL A 707 -17.92 -12.11 -32.49
CA VAL A 707 -18.80 -10.95 -32.49
C VAL A 707 -18.72 -10.29 -31.13
N LEU A 708 -18.29 -9.04 -31.14
CA LEU A 708 -18.13 -8.18 -29.98
C LEU A 708 -19.28 -7.18 -29.94
N MET A 709 -19.82 -6.93 -28.76
CA MET A 709 -20.79 -5.87 -28.50
C MET A 709 -20.08 -4.73 -27.78
N ALA A 710 -19.99 -3.56 -28.43
CA ALA A 710 -19.55 -2.35 -27.79
C ALA A 710 -20.73 -1.71 -27.07
N ASP A 711 -20.57 -1.43 -25.78
CA ASP A 711 -21.53 -0.72 -24.95
C ASP A 711 -20.82 0.47 -24.30
N LEU A 712 -20.68 1.54 -25.08
CA LEU A 712 -19.89 2.73 -24.73
C LEU A 712 -20.78 3.94 -24.49
N VAL A 713 -20.30 4.82 -23.63
CA VAL A 713 -20.94 6.05 -23.20
C VAL A 713 -19.97 7.19 -23.45
N LEU A 714 -20.41 8.18 -24.21
CA LEU A 714 -19.71 9.42 -24.43
C LEU A 714 -20.16 10.44 -23.37
N LEU A 715 -19.21 10.98 -22.63
CA LEU A 715 -19.37 11.99 -21.57
C LEU A 715 -18.82 13.34 -21.99
#